data_AF-A0A534SS47-F1
#
_entry.id   AF-A0A534SS47-F1
#
_cell.length_a   1.000
_cell.length_b   1.000
_cell.length_c   1.000
_cell.angle_alpha   90.00
_cell.angle_beta   90.00
_cell.angle_gamma   90.00
#
_symmetry.space_group_name_H-M   'P 1'
#
loop_
_entity.id
_entity.type
_entity.pdbx_description
1 polymer ?
#
loop_
_entity_poly.entity_id
_entity_poly.type
_entity_poly.pdbx_seq_one_letter_code
_entity_poly.pdbx_strand_id
1 'polypeptide(L)'
;VVVNYTYSRFVQDAINYAYEHGVVMSLDSNDFDAMDHTDGMLWDHALPGNSAAMDLTGSSTSWFRARSNVTSYGTHNVFSGGEYTTSGATPFQAGILAMVQSAALNLRDSGLVPGFDRLTPNEIKQVLMDTAQPIIPNAQPPQPEGPGAPPGTKQPQWPGNPNSATDATHTNWSTQYGYGRPDVGAATAMIMAGHIPPTADITAPQWYSYIDPTVTPTLEVDGSLARSRFNSGGSVSYVLEWALGADPADGDFHTVAGRKVSTGISGKLGTIDLKEVPPSFYTHAPLTTLQPDGAEQYTMTIRLRVNDANGLKAEDRRSVGLRHDPDLMPGYPKSVDRADGDAAPTYADLEGRHELDLIVPNGNGEVNAWRPDGTEVPGFPVHTEMLKQLDPLNPENYRARAYRNANLANVRDPLSGGAAVGDLFHHGELEIVATSTNGEVYAWDSRGRLLPGFPVGQDRANWEPFTAVPTPRAATGHSRNPDRGNWSPPVLADLEGTGQLDILMTAFDGFVYAFRPDGATVPGWPVEIKLPASYLTDQGGTVDPGSYIRDPKLMYPVAVADVLGLGAPQVFVPSFESNGQGSSTEDLGTSLLGFNPSNDAAATWLYGLYADGNNHPGGPYIHPPDGTWPVTVQSASFAYDQSIDFVGESTSPPAIADFGSGPRIITGPITGGVYSIKPDGSVERRFDFSCPSSDCSSLPPYRPGDSHTLVLTGTGGLGDLYGTGTPAFIMNNTGVESIVASLQVPGVAGLPQVYEKAWDPRDGQVLPGWPRRVDGFPFYASPITADVAGLGLGRSAIEGNDTYFIHAFQASGLEAPGFPKYTGQWQAFAGVVADPLMNGQLVYAIPTREGFVFTWKVAGDTALNDSWWHYRHDEHNTGTYGVDGRRPASILDLRVVGGPQPQLAWTAPGDDYMVGTADRYDVRWSNQPITSSSFWSATSLAGAPAPEPAGSQQSMVVGGVSGSTVYFAIRTLDVAGNISALSNVAL
;
A
#
# COMPACT_ATOMS: atom_id res chain seq x y z
N VAL A 1 -10.99 3.79 -15.85
CA VAL A 1 -9.78 3.37 -15.12
C VAL A 1 -10.19 3.27 -13.68
N VAL A 2 -10.20 2.08 -13.13
CA VAL A 2 -10.53 1.88 -11.71
C VAL A 2 -9.44 0.98 -11.17
N VAL A 3 -8.37 1.60 -10.64
CA VAL A 3 -7.47 0.89 -9.73
C VAL A 3 -8.31 0.59 -8.49
N ASN A 4 -8.39 -0.67 -8.10
CA ASN A 4 -9.20 -1.04 -6.95
C ASN A 4 -8.45 -0.68 -5.65
N TYR A 5 -9.09 0.15 -4.82
CA TYR A 5 -8.54 0.69 -3.58
C TYR A 5 -8.22 -0.34 -2.51
N THR A 6 -8.83 -1.53 -2.63
CA THR A 6 -8.72 -2.59 -1.63
C THR A 6 -8.99 -3.94 -2.28
N TYR A 7 -8.11 -4.90 -2.01
CA TYR A 7 -8.17 -6.29 -2.42
C TYR A 7 -8.75 -7.13 -1.29
N SER A 8 -9.64 -8.03 -1.66
CA SER A 8 -10.27 -8.94 -0.71
C SER A 8 -10.55 -10.26 -1.39
N ARG A 9 -10.72 -11.30 -0.58
CA ARG A 9 -11.16 -12.60 -1.06
C ARG A 9 -12.47 -12.51 -1.85
N PHE A 10 -13.35 -11.56 -1.48
CA PHE A 10 -14.58 -11.32 -2.21
C PHE A 10 -14.34 -11.01 -3.69
N VAL A 11 -13.30 -10.25 -4.03
CA VAL A 11 -12.96 -9.91 -5.43
C VAL A 11 -12.64 -11.18 -6.22
N GLN A 12 -11.76 -12.04 -5.69
CA GLN A 12 -11.45 -13.32 -6.34
C GLN A 12 -12.68 -14.22 -6.46
N ASP A 13 -13.50 -14.33 -5.40
CA ASP A 13 -14.71 -15.16 -5.42
C ASP A 13 -15.75 -14.62 -6.41
N ALA A 14 -15.85 -13.29 -6.58
CA ALA A 14 -16.72 -12.66 -7.55
C ALA A 14 -16.23 -12.92 -8.98
N ILE A 15 -14.91 -12.85 -9.19
CA ILE A 15 -14.27 -13.18 -10.47
C ILE A 15 -14.51 -14.65 -10.84
N ASN A 16 -14.29 -15.57 -9.91
CA ASN A 16 -14.54 -17.00 -10.09
C ASN A 16 -16.00 -17.27 -10.42
N TYR A 17 -16.94 -16.66 -9.69
CA TYR A 17 -18.36 -16.80 -9.98
C TYR A 17 -18.71 -16.32 -11.39
N ALA A 18 -18.17 -15.18 -11.83
CA ALA A 18 -18.37 -14.66 -13.18
C ALA A 18 -17.82 -15.63 -14.24
N TYR A 19 -16.60 -16.12 -14.04
CA TYR A 19 -15.93 -17.09 -14.90
C TYR A 19 -16.73 -18.39 -15.06
N GLU A 20 -17.18 -18.98 -13.95
CA GLU A 20 -18.03 -20.19 -13.93
C GLU A 20 -19.37 -20.00 -14.65
N HIS A 21 -19.88 -18.76 -14.70
CA HIS A 21 -21.10 -18.40 -15.41
C HIS A 21 -20.85 -17.94 -16.86
N GLY A 22 -19.62 -18.09 -17.35
CA GLY A 22 -19.25 -17.85 -18.74
C GLY A 22 -19.03 -16.37 -19.05
N VAL A 23 -18.57 -15.59 -18.08
CA VAL A 23 -18.11 -14.21 -18.27
C VAL A 23 -16.58 -14.24 -18.34
N VAL A 24 -16.02 -13.63 -19.38
CA VAL A 24 -14.57 -13.38 -19.49
C VAL A 24 -14.32 -11.91 -19.16
N MET A 25 -13.28 -11.64 -18.38
CA MET A 25 -12.97 -10.28 -17.91
C MET A 25 -11.57 -9.89 -18.37
N SER A 26 -11.47 -8.65 -18.81
CA SER A 26 -10.20 -7.93 -18.93
C SER A 26 -10.23 -6.86 -17.84
N LEU A 27 -9.20 -6.82 -17.02
CA LEU A 27 -9.03 -5.85 -15.94
C LEU A 27 -7.79 -5.03 -16.22
N ASP A 28 -7.89 -3.72 -15.96
CA ASP A 28 -6.75 -2.84 -15.97
C ASP A 28 -5.79 -3.23 -14.84
N SER A 29 -4.52 -3.01 -15.10
CA SER A 29 -3.46 -2.86 -14.12
C SER A 29 -3.06 -1.38 -14.11
N ASN A 30 -1.93 -1.00 -13.53
CA ASN A 30 -1.49 0.38 -13.47
C ASN A 30 -0.93 0.96 -14.79
N ASP A 31 -0.68 2.27 -14.79
CA ASP A 31 -0.11 3.03 -15.92
C ASP A 31 1.34 3.51 -15.64
N PHE A 32 2.11 2.81 -14.79
CA PHE A 32 3.43 3.27 -14.29
C PHE A 32 4.65 2.50 -14.83
N ASP A 33 4.49 1.73 -15.91
CA ASP A 33 5.56 0.85 -16.41
C ASP A 33 6.12 -0.06 -15.31
N ALA A 34 5.21 -0.67 -14.55
CA ALA A 34 5.54 -1.47 -13.38
C ALA A 34 5.35 -2.97 -13.63
N MET A 35 6.06 -3.75 -12.82
CA MET A 35 5.82 -5.19 -12.65
C MET A 35 4.80 -5.52 -11.57
N ASP A 36 4.19 -4.49 -10.97
CA ASP A 36 3.32 -4.72 -9.83
C ASP A 36 2.15 -5.64 -10.16
N HIS A 37 1.65 -6.27 -9.12
CA HIS A 37 0.55 -7.20 -9.23
C HIS A 37 -0.77 -6.45 -9.02
N THR A 38 -0.97 -5.34 -9.74
CA THR A 38 -2.25 -4.63 -9.71
C THR A 38 -3.33 -5.40 -10.46
N ASP A 39 -4.47 -5.61 -9.80
CA ASP A 39 -5.76 -5.96 -10.39
C ASP A 39 -5.69 -7.08 -11.44
N GLY A 40 -5.64 -6.75 -12.73
CA GLY A 40 -5.52 -7.72 -13.82
C GLY A 40 -4.31 -8.65 -13.73
N MET A 41 -3.21 -8.22 -13.11
CA MET A 41 -2.03 -9.05 -12.89
C MET A 41 -2.19 -9.97 -11.66
N LEU A 42 -3.05 -9.65 -10.70
CA LEU A 42 -3.20 -10.43 -9.45
C LEU A 42 -4.16 -11.60 -9.56
N TRP A 43 -5.35 -11.34 -10.09
CA TRP A 43 -6.50 -12.22 -9.89
C TRP A 43 -6.51 -13.39 -10.86
N ASP A 44 -6.79 -14.58 -10.33
CA ASP A 44 -7.07 -15.74 -11.18
C ASP A 44 -8.24 -15.43 -12.11
N HIS A 45 -8.21 -15.94 -13.34
CA HIS A 45 -9.29 -15.81 -14.33
C HIS A 45 -9.58 -14.39 -14.85
N ALA A 46 -8.72 -13.41 -14.56
CA ALA A 46 -8.68 -12.11 -15.25
C ALA A 46 -7.64 -12.13 -16.39
N LEU A 47 -7.90 -11.35 -17.46
CA LEU A 47 -6.90 -11.07 -18.48
C LEU A 47 -6.34 -9.65 -18.25
N PRO A 48 -5.04 -9.52 -17.92
CA PRO A 48 -4.44 -8.21 -17.66
C PRO A 48 -4.38 -7.36 -18.93
N GLY A 49 -4.69 -6.07 -18.76
CA GLY A 49 -4.39 -5.04 -19.76
C GLY A 49 -2.88 -4.91 -19.95
N ASN A 50 -2.40 -5.04 -21.19
CA ASN A 50 -1.02 -4.76 -21.56
C ASN A 50 -0.98 -4.12 -22.93
N SER A 51 -0.20 -3.05 -23.06
CA SER A 51 -0.28 -2.15 -24.22
C SER A 51 0.92 -2.27 -25.15
N ALA A 52 0.65 -2.38 -26.46
CA ALA A 52 1.63 -2.29 -27.53
C ALA A 52 1.39 -1.01 -28.35
N ALA A 53 2.43 -0.20 -28.48
CA ALA A 53 2.42 1.02 -29.24
C ALA A 53 2.45 0.75 -30.76
N MET A 54 1.73 1.60 -31.50
CA MET A 54 1.75 1.63 -32.96
C MET A 54 3.01 2.37 -33.46
N ASP A 55 3.56 1.95 -34.59
CA ASP A 55 4.51 2.80 -35.34
C ASP A 55 3.79 4.08 -35.78
N LEU A 56 4.31 5.28 -35.47
CA LEU A 56 3.68 6.57 -35.82
C LEU A 56 4.31 7.28 -37.03
N THR A 57 5.17 6.61 -37.80
CA THR A 57 5.73 7.24 -39.01
C THR A 57 4.77 7.20 -40.20
N GLY A 58 3.97 8.27 -40.36
CA GLY A 58 3.17 8.57 -41.56
C GLY A 58 1.66 8.33 -41.42
N SER A 59 0.86 8.86 -42.36
CA SER A 59 -0.62 8.78 -42.36
C SER A 59 -1.20 7.40 -42.71
N SER A 60 -0.38 6.35 -42.67
CA SER A 60 -0.77 4.97 -42.99
C SER A 60 0.04 3.97 -42.16
N THR A 61 -0.36 3.76 -40.91
CA THR A 61 0.34 2.85 -39.99
C THR A 61 -0.36 1.48 -39.99
N SER A 62 0.42 0.40 -39.98
CA SER A 62 -0.08 -0.98 -40.18
C SER A 62 0.47 -2.03 -39.21
N TRP A 63 1.32 -1.67 -38.24
CA TRP A 63 1.98 -2.66 -37.35
C TRP A 63 2.14 -2.14 -35.91
N PHE A 64 1.75 -2.96 -34.93
CA PHE A 64 2.16 -2.86 -33.52
C PHE A 64 3.59 -3.38 -33.41
N ARG A 65 4.50 -2.60 -32.81
CA ARG A 65 5.95 -2.89 -32.86
C ARG A 65 6.61 -3.17 -31.52
N ALA A 66 6.22 -2.48 -30.45
CA ALA A 66 6.86 -2.58 -29.15
C ALA A 66 5.86 -2.24 -28.03
N ARG A 67 6.15 -2.69 -26.80
CA ARG A 67 5.34 -2.41 -25.62
C ARG A 67 5.39 -0.91 -25.30
N SER A 68 4.29 -0.37 -24.79
CA SER A 68 4.28 1.00 -24.26
C SER A 68 5.18 1.15 -23.03
N ASN A 69 5.62 2.37 -22.74
CA ASN A 69 6.35 2.77 -21.53
C ASN A 69 5.40 3.28 -20.42
N VAL A 70 4.09 3.05 -20.56
CA VAL A 70 3.03 3.49 -19.65
C VAL A 70 2.07 2.30 -19.45
N THR A 71 2.60 1.10 -19.23
CA THR A 71 1.76 -0.10 -19.08
C THR A 71 2.39 -1.12 -18.16
N SER A 72 1.57 -1.79 -17.34
CA SER A 72 2.04 -2.90 -16.51
C SER A 72 2.40 -4.11 -17.36
N TYR A 73 3.33 -4.91 -16.85
CA TYR A 73 3.82 -6.13 -17.48
C TYR A 73 4.27 -7.10 -16.39
N GLY A 74 4.63 -8.33 -16.76
CA GLY A 74 5.07 -9.31 -15.78
C GLY A 74 4.56 -10.70 -16.10
N THR A 75 4.68 -11.61 -15.14
CA THR A 75 4.54 -13.04 -15.42
C THR A 75 3.11 -13.55 -15.60
N HIS A 76 2.10 -12.75 -15.29
CA HIS A 76 0.70 -13.05 -15.59
C HIS A 76 0.23 -12.45 -16.93
N ASN A 77 1.08 -11.68 -17.62
CA ASN A 77 0.73 -11.08 -18.91
C ASN A 77 0.36 -12.17 -19.95
N VAL A 78 -0.74 -11.96 -20.67
CA VAL A 78 -1.24 -12.92 -21.67
C VAL A 78 -1.13 -12.36 -23.08
N PHE A 79 -1.52 -11.10 -23.31
CA PHE A 79 -1.56 -10.49 -24.63
C PHE A 79 -1.27 -9.00 -24.58
N SER A 80 -0.56 -8.49 -25.59
CA SER A 80 -0.43 -7.05 -25.82
C SER A 80 -1.45 -6.54 -26.84
N GLY A 81 -2.34 -5.64 -26.40
CA GLY A 81 -3.35 -4.96 -27.23
C GLY A 81 -2.86 -3.61 -27.76
N GLY A 82 -3.62 -2.99 -28.66
CA GLY A 82 -3.29 -1.67 -29.19
C GLY A 82 -3.87 -0.56 -28.33
N GLU A 83 -3.01 0.29 -27.78
CA GLU A 83 -3.29 1.63 -27.21
C GLU A 83 -1.94 2.20 -26.69
N TYR A 84 -1.96 3.28 -25.89
CA TYR A 84 -0.76 3.80 -25.21
C TYR A 84 -0.64 3.40 -23.74
N THR A 85 -1.75 3.16 -23.03
CA THR A 85 -1.73 2.88 -21.59
C THR A 85 -2.36 1.52 -21.29
N THR A 86 -2.16 0.99 -20.08
CA THR A 86 -2.91 -0.21 -19.62
C THR A 86 -4.41 0.08 -19.62
N SER A 87 -4.76 1.26 -19.12
CA SER A 87 -6.12 1.81 -19.11
C SER A 87 -6.76 1.84 -20.50
N GLY A 88 -6.00 2.17 -21.54
CA GLY A 88 -6.46 2.14 -22.92
C GLY A 88 -6.51 0.71 -23.49
N ALA A 89 -5.51 -0.12 -23.19
CA ALA A 89 -5.42 -1.48 -23.72
C ALA A 89 -6.52 -2.41 -23.21
N THR A 90 -7.00 -2.19 -21.99
CA THR A 90 -8.05 -2.98 -21.33
C THR A 90 -9.38 -3.00 -22.10
N PRO A 91 -10.03 -1.85 -22.42
CA PRO A 91 -11.24 -1.85 -23.24
C PRO A 91 -11.00 -2.36 -24.66
N PHE A 92 -9.81 -2.16 -25.22
CA PHE A 92 -9.42 -2.76 -26.50
C PHE A 92 -9.42 -4.29 -26.44
N GLN A 93 -8.80 -4.88 -25.40
CA GLN A 93 -8.83 -6.32 -25.14
C GLN A 93 -10.26 -6.83 -24.91
N ALA A 94 -11.07 -6.12 -24.12
CA ALA A 94 -12.48 -6.48 -23.91
C ALA A 94 -13.27 -6.56 -25.24
N GLY A 95 -13.01 -5.64 -26.17
CA GLY A 95 -13.56 -5.68 -27.53
C GLY A 95 -13.14 -6.93 -28.31
N ILE A 96 -11.88 -7.34 -28.21
CA ILE A 96 -11.38 -8.57 -28.83
C ILE A 96 -12.09 -9.82 -28.29
N LEU A 97 -12.21 -9.92 -26.97
CA LEU A 97 -12.89 -11.05 -26.31
C LEU A 97 -14.35 -11.15 -26.77
N ALA A 98 -15.04 -10.02 -26.87
CA ALA A 98 -16.42 -9.97 -27.38
C ALA A 98 -16.53 -10.39 -28.86
N MET A 99 -15.56 -10.02 -29.70
CA MET A 99 -15.54 -10.43 -31.12
C MET A 99 -15.32 -11.95 -31.28
N VAL A 100 -14.44 -12.56 -30.50
CA VAL A 100 -14.23 -14.02 -30.49
C VAL A 100 -15.50 -14.76 -30.06
N GLN A 101 -16.15 -14.29 -29.00
CA GLN A 101 -17.44 -14.84 -28.58
C GLN A 101 -18.54 -14.62 -29.64
N SER A 102 -18.52 -13.51 -30.37
CA SER A 102 -19.45 -13.26 -31.47
C SER A 102 -19.24 -14.23 -32.64
N ALA A 103 -17.99 -14.58 -32.97
CA ALA A 103 -17.68 -15.62 -33.97
C ALA A 103 -18.25 -16.98 -33.55
N ALA A 104 -18.18 -17.32 -32.27
CA ALA A 104 -18.80 -18.54 -31.75
C ALA A 104 -20.33 -18.53 -31.88
N LEU A 105 -20.98 -17.40 -31.61
CA LEU A 105 -22.43 -17.30 -31.82
C LEU A 105 -22.81 -17.46 -33.30
N ASN A 106 -21.99 -16.94 -34.23
CA ASN A 106 -22.17 -17.18 -35.66
C ASN A 106 -22.01 -18.67 -36.03
N LEU A 107 -21.02 -19.36 -35.45
CA LEU A 107 -20.86 -20.82 -35.63
C LEU A 107 -22.09 -21.58 -35.12
N ARG A 108 -22.63 -21.23 -33.94
CA ARG A 108 -23.88 -21.80 -33.43
C ARG A 108 -25.02 -21.61 -34.42
N ASP A 109 -25.22 -20.38 -34.89
CA ASP A 109 -26.34 -20.02 -35.77
C ASP A 109 -26.23 -20.67 -37.15
N SER A 110 -25.02 -21.01 -37.60
CA SER A 110 -24.79 -21.80 -38.82
C SER A 110 -25.27 -23.25 -38.71
N GLY A 111 -25.45 -23.78 -37.49
CA GLY A 111 -25.82 -25.17 -37.25
C GLY A 111 -24.73 -26.19 -37.61
N LEU A 112 -23.51 -25.75 -37.94
CA LEU A 112 -22.40 -26.61 -38.34
C LEU A 112 -21.92 -27.54 -37.23
N VAL A 113 -22.12 -27.14 -35.96
CA VAL A 113 -21.68 -27.89 -34.78
C VAL A 113 -22.89 -28.18 -33.88
N PRO A 114 -23.53 -29.35 -34.02
CA PRO A 114 -24.73 -29.68 -33.26
C PRO A 114 -24.52 -29.63 -31.75
N GLY A 115 -25.40 -28.91 -31.03
CA GLY A 115 -25.36 -28.81 -29.57
C GLY A 115 -24.32 -27.84 -29.01
N PHE A 116 -23.59 -27.10 -29.86
CA PHE A 116 -22.78 -25.97 -29.43
C PHE A 116 -23.68 -24.78 -29.07
N ASP A 117 -23.30 -24.05 -28.02
CA ASP A 117 -24.03 -22.86 -27.56
C ASP A 117 -23.12 -21.63 -27.61
N ARG A 118 -22.08 -21.61 -26.77
CA ARG A 118 -21.05 -20.57 -26.69
C ARG A 118 -19.71 -21.14 -26.26
N LEU A 119 -18.64 -20.36 -26.40
CA LEU A 119 -17.35 -20.68 -25.81
C LEU A 119 -17.38 -20.45 -24.29
N THR A 120 -16.57 -21.21 -23.55
CA THR A 120 -16.23 -20.88 -22.18
C THR A 120 -15.16 -19.78 -22.14
N PRO A 121 -15.00 -19.06 -21.02
CA PRO A 121 -13.92 -18.08 -20.88
C PRO A 121 -12.53 -18.67 -21.13
N ASN A 122 -12.27 -19.88 -20.65
CA ASN A 122 -11.01 -20.59 -20.95
C ASN A 122 -10.85 -20.83 -22.46
N GLU A 123 -11.87 -21.35 -23.15
CA GLU A 123 -11.78 -21.59 -24.60
C GLU A 123 -11.55 -20.28 -25.40
N ILE A 124 -12.10 -19.15 -24.96
CA ILE A 124 -11.81 -17.83 -25.57
C ILE A 124 -10.31 -17.51 -25.41
N LYS A 125 -9.77 -17.63 -24.19
CA LYS A 125 -8.33 -17.45 -23.92
C LYS A 125 -7.48 -18.37 -24.81
N GLN A 126 -7.81 -19.66 -24.88
CA GLN A 126 -7.04 -20.64 -25.65
C GLN A 126 -7.13 -20.40 -27.17
N VAL A 127 -8.30 -20.03 -27.73
CA VAL A 127 -8.40 -19.65 -29.15
C VAL A 127 -7.50 -18.46 -29.45
N LEU A 128 -7.49 -17.46 -28.58
CA LEU A 128 -6.64 -16.28 -28.75
C LEU A 128 -5.15 -16.61 -28.61
N MET A 129 -4.77 -17.52 -27.70
CA MET A 129 -3.38 -17.99 -27.57
C MET A 129 -2.91 -18.77 -28.80
N ASP A 130 -3.76 -19.66 -29.35
CA ASP A 130 -3.47 -20.44 -30.56
C ASP A 130 -3.36 -19.59 -31.83
N THR A 131 -3.93 -18.38 -31.81
CA THR A 131 -3.98 -17.49 -32.98
C THR A 131 -3.20 -16.20 -32.80
N ALA A 132 -2.58 -15.99 -31.64
CA ALA A 132 -1.77 -14.82 -31.37
C ALA A 132 -0.60 -14.70 -32.36
N GLN A 133 -0.33 -13.48 -32.80
CA GLN A 133 0.83 -13.18 -33.63
C GLN A 133 1.99 -12.72 -32.74
N PRO A 134 3.20 -13.30 -32.91
CA PRO A 134 4.34 -12.94 -32.10
C PRO A 134 4.77 -11.48 -32.33
N ILE A 135 5.13 -10.78 -31.26
CA ILE A 135 5.90 -9.54 -31.34
C ILE A 135 7.37 -9.93 -31.22
N ILE A 136 8.18 -9.63 -32.24
CA ILE A 136 9.60 -10.00 -32.31
C ILE A 136 10.43 -8.71 -32.26
N PRO A 137 10.97 -8.34 -31.08
CA PRO A 137 11.87 -7.19 -30.95
C PRO A 137 13.14 -7.38 -31.79
N ASN A 138 13.68 -6.28 -32.35
CA ASN A 138 14.93 -6.20 -33.10
C ASN A 138 14.99 -6.86 -34.50
N ALA A 139 13.89 -7.40 -35.04
CA ALA A 139 13.83 -7.93 -36.42
C ALA A 139 13.49 -6.86 -37.49
N GLN A 140 13.19 -5.62 -37.09
CA GLN A 140 12.81 -4.50 -37.96
C GLN A 140 13.93 -3.44 -38.03
N PRO A 141 14.13 -2.76 -39.18
CA PRO A 141 15.12 -1.68 -39.28
C PRO A 141 14.80 -0.54 -38.30
N PRO A 142 15.83 0.17 -37.78
CA PRO A 142 15.63 1.25 -36.82
C PRO A 142 14.74 2.35 -37.40
N GLN A 143 13.86 2.92 -36.59
CA GLN A 143 13.18 4.18 -36.93
C GLN A 143 14.25 5.27 -37.18
N PRO A 144 14.13 6.11 -38.21
CA PRO A 144 14.60 7.48 -38.07
C PRO A 144 13.83 8.07 -36.90
N GLU A 145 14.55 8.59 -35.92
CA GLU A 145 13.94 9.29 -34.78
C GLU A 145 12.87 10.31 -35.25
N GLY A 146 12.01 10.71 -34.31
CA GLY A 146 11.16 11.88 -34.50
C GLY A 146 11.96 13.15 -34.88
N PRO A 147 11.29 14.29 -35.07
CA PRO A 147 11.95 15.51 -35.53
C PRO A 147 13.13 15.90 -34.59
N GLY A 148 14.38 15.88 -35.07
CA GLY A 148 15.54 16.40 -34.32
C GLY A 148 16.83 15.57 -34.27
N ALA A 149 16.89 14.50 -35.04
CA ALA A 149 17.77 13.36 -34.76
C ALA A 149 18.99 13.12 -35.66
N PRO A 150 20.12 12.65 -35.12
CA PRO A 150 21.21 12.13 -35.94
C PRO A 150 20.80 10.89 -36.77
N PRO A 151 21.10 10.85 -38.08
CA PRO A 151 20.87 9.66 -38.90
C PRO A 151 21.68 8.45 -38.40
N GLY A 152 21.01 7.32 -38.13
CA GLY A 152 21.65 6.03 -37.79
C GLY A 152 21.58 5.62 -36.31
N THR A 153 20.96 6.41 -35.44
CA THR A 153 20.70 6.05 -34.04
C THR A 153 19.65 4.94 -33.96
N LYS A 154 19.89 3.90 -33.12
CA LYS A 154 18.92 2.83 -32.85
C LYS A 154 18.15 3.15 -31.57
N GLN A 155 16.83 3.24 -31.63
CA GLN A 155 16.00 3.37 -30.43
C GLN A 155 15.96 2.03 -29.66
N PRO A 156 16.08 2.05 -28.32
CA PRO A 156 15.95 0.85 -27.50
C PRO A 156 14.52 0.29 -27.57
N GLN A 157 14.42 -1.04 -27.60
CA GLN A 157 13.15 -1.77 -27.53
C GLN A 157 13.12 -2.65 -26.28
N TRP A 158 11.93 -2.90 -25.76
CA TRP A 158 11.74 -3.85 -24.67
C TRP A 158 12.11 -5.25 -25.14
N PRO A 159 12.88 -6.02 -24.35
CA PRO A 159 13.30 -7.36 -24.73
C PRO A 159 12.08 -8.26 -24.90
N GLY A 160 12.13 -9.18 -25.86
CA GLY A 160 11.20 -10.31 -25.90
C GLY A 160 11.85 -11.52 -25.25
N ASN A 161 11.31 -12.71 -25.47
CA ASN A 161 12.00 -13.96 -25.14
C ASN A 161 12.70 -14.53 -26.39
N PRO A 162 13.98 -14.18 -26.66
CA PRO A 162 14.70 -14.63 -27.85
C PRO A 162 15.03 -16.12 -27.83
N ASN A 163 14.88 -16.77 -26.66
CA ASN A 163 15.20 -18.19 -26.46
C ASN A 163 13.99 -19.09 -26.66
N SER A 164 12.83 -18.51 -26.92
CA SER A 164 11.66 -19.29 -27.28
C SER A 164 11.54 -19.43 -28.80
N ALA A 165 11.21 -20.63 -29.28
CA ALA A 165 11.08 -20.88 -30.71
C ALA A 165 9.81 -20.19 -31.26
N THR A 166 9.87 -19.49 -32.39
CA THR A 166 8.64 -18.96 -33.01
C THR A 166 7.78 -20.12 -33.56
N ASP A 167 6.48 -20.09 -33.21
CA ASP A 167 5.29 -20.64 -33.91
C ASP A 167 4.90 -22.14 -33.97
N ALA A 168 5.43 -23.04 -33.12
CA ALA A 168 4.91 -24.42 -33.05
C ALA A 168 4.39 -24.91 -31.68
N THR A 169 4.71 -24.27 -30.56
CA THR A 169 4.50 -24.85 -29.20
C THR A 169 4.09 -23.84 -28.10
N HIS A 170 3.41 -22.73 -28.44
CA HIS A 170 3.14 -21.61 -27.48
C HIS A 170 4.41 -21.00 -26.87
N THR A 171 5.52 -21.13 -27.56
CA THR A 171 6.84 -20.77 -27.08
C THR A 171 7.05 -19.26 -26.97
N ASN A 172 6.50 -18.44 -27.85
CA ASN A 172 6.76 -16.98 -27.96
C ASN A 172 6.24 -16.10 -26.81
N TRP A 173 6.07 -16.66 -25.61
CA TRP A 173 5.67 -15.91 -24.44
C TRP A 173 6.85 -15.14 -23.83
N SER A 174 6.63 -13.88 -23.44
CA SER A 174 7.54 -13.15 -22.55
C SER A 174 6.80 -12.28 -21.53
N THR A 175 7.45 -11.91 -20.42
CA THR A 175 6.92 -10.97 -19.41
C THR A 175 6.42 -9.67 -20.06
N GLN A 176 7.18 -9.17 -21.03
CA GLN A 176 6.89 -7.92 -21.74
C GLN A 176 5.66 -8.01 -22.68
N TYR A 177 5.47 -9.13 -23.39
CA TYR A 177 4.53 -9.18 -24.52
C TYR A 177 3.42 -10.25 -24.38
N GLY A 178 3.45 -11.05 -23.32
CA GLY A 178 2.66 -12.27 -23.24
C GLY A 178 2.92 -13.14 -24.48
N TYR A 179 1.87 -13.77 -25.02
CA TYR A 179 1.93 -14.52 -26.28
C TYR A 179 1.99 -13.64 -27.54
N GLY A 180 2.05 -12.31 -27.38
CA GLY A 180 2.04 -11.33 -28.45
C GLY A 180 0.67 -10.70 -28.66
N ARG A 181 0.35 -10.36 -29.91
CA ARG A 181 -0.87 -9.61 -30.25
C ARG A 181 -2.01 -10.54 -30.66
N PRO A 182 -3.25 -10.34 -30.16
CA PRO A 182 -4.39 -11.13 -30.59
C PRO A 182 -4.71 -10.95 -32.09
N ASP A 183 -4.98 -12.05 -32.81
CA ASP A 183 -5.45 -12.03 -34.21
C ASP A 183 -6.91 -12.47 -34.30
N VAL A 184 -7.81 -11.49 -34.31
CA VAL A 184 -9.26 -11.71 -34.37
C VAL A 184 -9.69 -12.41 -35.67
N GLY A 185 -8.97 -12.16 -36.78
CA GLY A 185 -9.26 -12.77 -38.07
C GLY A 185 -8.94 -14.27 -38.06
N ALA A 186 -7.76 -14.63 -37.59
CA ALA A 186 -7.34 -16.02 -37.41
C ALA A 186 -8.22 -16.75 -36.38
N ALA A 187 -8.52 -16.11 -35.24
CA ALA A 187 -9.43 -16.65 -34.23
C ALA A 187 -10.82 -16.95 -34.81
N THR A 188 -11.38 -16.01 -35.58
CA THR A 188 -12.68 -16.17 -36.24
C THR A 188 -12.65 -17.34 -37.23
N ALA A 189 -11.60 -17.43 -38.06
CA ALA A 189 -11.45 -18.51 -39.02
C ALA A 189 -11.34 -19.89 -38.34
N MET A 190 -10.57 -19.98 -37.25
CA MET A 190 -10.42 -21.19 -36.44
C MET A 190 -11.76 -21.63 -35.85
N ILE A 191 -12.52 -20.71 -35.25
CA ILE A 191 -13.84 -20.99 -34.70
C ILE A 191 -14.82 -21.44 -35.79
N MET A 192 -14.90 -20.71 -36.90
CA MET A 192 -15.84 -21.04 -37.98
C MET A 192 -15.52 -22.38 -38.67
N ALA A 193 -14.29 -22.88 -38.54
CA ALA A 193 -13.90 -24.23 -38.95
C ALA A 193 -14.28 -25.33 -37.93
N GLY A 194 -14.85 -24.96 -36.78
CA GLY A 194 -15.18 -25.88 -35.69
C GLY A 194 -13.97 -26.36 -34.88
N HIS A 195 -12.83 -25.68 -35.00
CA HIS A 195 -11.61 -25.99 -34.27
C HIS A 195 -11.60 -25.26 -32.92
N ILE A 196 -12.29 -25.80 -31.94
CA ILE A 196 -12.27 -25.26 -30.57
C ILE A 196 -11.24 -26.04 -29.75
N PRO A 197 -10.22 -25.38 -29.18
CA PRO A 197 -9.12 -26.03 -28.46
C PRO A 197 -9.56 -26.73 -27.17
N PRO A 198 -8.70 -27.59 -26.58
CA PRO A 198 -8.88 -28.05 -25.20
C PRO A 198 -8.77 -26.86 -24.23
N THR A 199 -8.89 -27.13 -22.93
CA THR A 199 -8.72 -26.12 -21.87
C THR A 199 -7.61 -26.53 -20.92
N ALA A 200 -6.92 -25.52 -20.38
CA ALA A 200 -5.88 -25.64 -19.37
C ALA A 200 -6.06 -24.48 -18.38
N ASP A 201 -5.96 -24.79 -17.09
CA ASP A 201 -6.19 -23.84 -16.00
C ASP A 201 -5.39 -24.29 -14.77
N ILE A 202 -4.59 -23.40 -14.19
CA ILE A 202 -3.89 -23.61 -12.92
C ILE A 202 -4.54 -22.69 -11.90
N THR A 203 -5.00 -23.24 -10.78
CA THR A 203 -5.69 -22.49 -9.72
C THR A 203 -4.93 -22.48 -8.39
N ALA A 204 -3.98 -23.41 -8.19
CA ALA A 204 -3.05 -23.37 -7.06
C ALA A 204 -1.62 -23.76 -7.50
N PRO A 205 -0.57 -23.18 -6.90
CA PRO A 205 -0.58 -22.14 -5.85
C PRO A 205 -1.19 -20.80 -6.34
N GLN A 206 -1.47 -19.88 -5.41
CA GLN A 206 -1.86 -18.52 -5.76
C GLN A 206 -0.73 -17.85 -6.54
N TRP A 207 -1.08 -16.98 -7.49
CA TRP A 207 -0.11 -16.09 -8.13
C TRP A 207 0.81 -15.42 -7.10
N TYR A 208 2.12 -15.44 -7.38
CA TYR A 208 3.13 -14.72 -6.60
C TYR A 208 3.30 -15.18 -5.15
N SER A 209 2.87 -16.41 -4.83
CA SER A 209 3.11 -16.98 -3.50
C SER A 209 4.60 -17.00 -3.17
N TYR A 210 4.97 -16.54 -1.97
CA TYR A 210 6.31 -16.68 -1.43
C TYR A 210 6.50 -18.07 -0.81
N ILE A 211 7.53 -18.80 -1.25
CA ILE A 211 7.80 -20.16 -0.81
C ILE A 211 9.26 -20.25 -0.37
N ASP A 212 9.49 -20.68 0.87
CA ASP A 212 10.80 -21.06 1.36
C ASP A 212 11.03 -22.57 1.17
N PRO A 213 11.91 -23.00 0.24
CA PRO A 213 12.16 -24.42 -0.01
C PRO A 213 12.80 -25.18 1.17
N THR A 214 13.36 -24.46 2.16
CA THR A 214 13.95 -25.07 3.36
C THR A 214 12.89 -25.51 4.37
N VAL A 215 11.72 -24.87 4.35
CA VAL A 215 10.57 -25.17 5.22
C VAL A 215 9.49 -25.95 4.47
N THR A 216 9.29 -25.64 3.19
CA THR A 216 8.29 -26.28 2.30
C THR A 216 9.02 -27.12 1.25
N PRO A 217 9.17 -28.45 1.45
CA PRO A 217 9.96 -29.29 0.54
C PRO A 217 9.24 -29.67 -0.75
N THR A 218 7.91 -29.48 -0.83
CA THR A 218 7.10 -29.86 -1.99
C THR A 218 6.01 -28.84 -2.24
N LEU A 219 5.69 -28.59 -3.51
CA LEU A 219 4.62 -27.68 -3.92
C LEU A 219 3.53 -28.43 -4.68
N GLU A 220 2.30 -28.42 -4.17
CA GLU A 220 1.14 -28.97 -4.86
C GLU A 220 0.64 -28.00 -5.93
N VAL A 221 0.27 -28.55 -7.10
CA VAL A 221 -0.30 -27.77 -8.20
C VAL A 221 -1.69 -28.31 -8.49
N ASP A 222 -2.69 -27.44 -8.33
CA ASP A 222 -4.09 -27.72 -8.61
C ASP A 222 -4.55 -26.92 -9.82
N GLY A 223 -5.58 -27.43 -10.49
CA GLY A 223 -6.18 -26.74 -11.60
C GLY A 223 -7.22 -27.59 -12.31
N SER A 224 -7.47 -27.29 -13.57
CA SER A 224 -8.36 -28.07 -14.41
C SER A 224 -7.88 -28.15 -15.85
N LEU A 225 -8.28 -29.24 -16.52
CA LEU A 225 -8.11 -29.38 -17.96
C LEU A 225 -9.26 -30.20 -18.52
N ALA A 226 -9.71 -29.83 -19.72
CA ALA A 226 -10.72 -30.58 -20.44
C ALA A 226 -10.35 -30.74 -21.91
N ARG A 227 -10.84 -31.83 -22.51
CA ARG A 227 -10.72 -32.07 -23.95
C ARG A 227 -11.56 -31.09 -24.75
N SER A 228 -11.14 -30.84 -26.00
CA SER A 228 -11.96 -30.11 -26.97
C SER A 228 -13.36 -30.73 -27.06
N ARG A 229 -14.37 -29.86 -27.08
CA ARG A 229 -15.78 -30.30 -27.17
C ARG A 229 -16.09 -31.00 -28.49
N PHE A 230 -15.27 -30.80 -29.51
CA PHE A 230 -15.47 -31.34 -30.87
C PHE A 230 -14.31 -32.22 -31.31
N ASN A 231 -14.63 -33.39 -31.85
CA ASN A 231 -13.69 -34.29 -32.51
C ASN A 231 -12.41 -34.68 -31.72
N SER A 232 -12.38 -34.47 -30.40
CA SER A 232 -11.18 -34.69 -29.54
C SER A 232 -10.68 -36.13 -29.45
N GLY A 233 -11.24 -37.08 -30.20
CA GLY A 233 -10.85 -38.49 -30.15
C GLY A 233 -11.08 -39.17 -28.80
N GLY A 234 -11.86 -38.54 -27.90
CA GLY A 234 -12.24 -39.08 -26.60
C GLY A 234 -11.19 -38.92 -25.48
N SER A 235 -10.13 -38.13 -25.68
CA SER A 235 -9.05 -37.97 -24.69
C SER A 235 -8.16 -36.77 -24.97
N VAL A 236 -7.39 -36.33 -23.97
CA VAL A 236 -6.27 -35.38 -24.11
C VAL A 236 -5.01 -35.93 -23.48
N SER A 237 -3.86 -35.52 -23.98
CA SER A 237 -2.57 -35.69 -23.31
C SER A 237 -2.21 -34.37 -22.65
N TYR A 238 -1.72 -34.42 -21.41
CA TYR A 238 -1.19 -33.23 -20.74
C TYR A 238 0.22 -33.46 -20.22
N VAL A 239 0.94 -32.36 -20.03
CA VAL A 239 2.22 -32.29 -19.32
C VAL A 239 2.16 -31.09 -18.37
N LEU A 240 2.46 -31.32 -17.10
CA LEU A 240 2.71 -30.30 -16.09
C LEU A 240 4.21 -30.19 -15.88
N GLU A 241 4.74 -28.97 -15.90
CA GLU A 241 6.17 -28.70 -15.89
C GLU A 241 6.50 -27.47 -15.03
N TRP A 242 7.76 -27.33 -14.64
CA TRP A 242 8.29 -26.14 -13.98
C TRP A 242 9.67 -25.76 -14.51
N ALA A 243 10.04 -24.48 -14.41
CA ALA A 243 11.36 -23.96 -14.75
C ALA A 243 11.71 -22.76 -13.86
N LEU A 244 13.00 -22.47 -13.70
CA LEU A 244 13.49 -21.28 -13.00
C LEU A 244 13.53 -20.06 -13.93
N GLY A 245 13.17 -18.90 -13.40
CA GLY A 245 13.07 -17.62 -14.11
C GLY A 245 11.64 -17.27 -14.53
N ALA A 246 11.43 -15.98 -14.78
CA ALA A 246 10.18 -15.45 -15.33
C ALA A 246 10.00 -15.77 -16.82
N ASP A 247 11.08 -15.71 -17.61
CA ASP A 247 11.12 -16.02 -19.05
C ASP A 247 11.95 -17.28 -19.36
N PRO A 248 11.62 -18.46 -18.81
CA PRO A 248 12.40 -19.68 -19.02
C PRO A 248 12.42 -20.09 -20.50
N ALA A 249 13.55 -20.68 -20.95
CA ALA A 249 13.58 -21.30 -22.26
C ALA A 249 12.79 -22.61 -22.25
N ASP A 250 12.27 -23.00 -23.40
CA ASP A 250 11.41 -24.18 -23.50
C ASP A 250 12.11 -25.50 -23.08
N GLY A 251 13.43 -25.55 -23.28
CA GLY A 251 14.28 -26.67 -22.89
C GLY A 251 14.63 -26.71 -21.39
N ASP A 252 14.35 -25.64 -20.64
CA ASP A 252 14.65 -25.54 -19.21
C ASP A 252 13.54 -26.17 -18.35
N PHE A 253 12.39 -26.49 -18.95
CA PHE A 253 11.25 -27.05 -18.23
C PHE A 253 11.45 -28.52 -17.83
N HIS A 254 11.28 -28.77 -16.54
CA HIS A 254 11.29 -30.07 -15.92
C HIS A 254 9.87 -30.63 -15.83
N THR A 255 9.63 -31.83 -16.36
CA THR A 255 8.32 -32.49 -16.29
C THR A 255 8.02 -32.98 -14.86
N VAL A 256 6.89 -32.54 -14.32
CA VAL A 256 6.33 -32.97 -13.02
C VAL A 256 5.43 -34.18 -13.21
N ALA A 257 4.52 -34.09 -14.17
CA ALA A 257 3.53 -35.12 -14.44
C ALA A 257 3.12 -35.05 -15.92
N GLY A 258 2.80 -36.19 -16.52
CA GLY A 258 2.26 -36.20 -17.87
C GLY A 258 1.63 -37.54 -18.23
N ARG A 259 0.39 -37.51 -18.73
CA ARG A 259 -0.32 -38.71 -19.17
C ARG A 259 -1.50 -38.36 -20.07
N LYS A 260 -2.03 -39.39 -20.73
CA LYS A 260 -3.29 -39.31 -21.47
C LYS A 260 -4.48 -39.56 -20.55
N VAL A 261 -5.52 -38.74 -20.64
CA VAL A 261 -6.74 -38.82 -19.82
C VAL A 261 -8.00 -38.72 -20.68
N SER A 262 -9.06 -39.44 -20.31
CA SER A 262 -10.30 -39.56 -21.10
C SER A 262 -11.35 -38.49 -20.80
N THR A 263 -11.39 -37.93 -19.59
CA THR A 263 -12.46 -37.04 -19.11
C THR A 263 -11.99 -35.67 -18.63
N GLY A 264 -10.69 -35.37 -18.72
CA GLY A 264 -10.09 -34.19 -18.10
C GLY A 264 -9.69 -34.43 -16.63
N ILE A 265 -9.14 -33.40 -15.98
CA ILE A 265 -8.78 -33.37 -14.55
C ILE A 265 -9.38 -32.10 -13.94
N SER A 266 -9.82 -32.18 -12.69
CA SER A 266 -10.14 -31.03 -11.83
C SER A 266 -9.62 -31.34 -10.42
N GLY A 267 -8.88 -30.41 -9.84
CA GLY A 267 -8.10 -30.60 -8.60
C GLY A 267 -6.63 -30.86 -8.91
N LYS A 268 -6.00 -31.76 -8.15
CA LYS A 268 -4.56 -32.01 -8.21
C LYS A 268 -4.05 -32.45 -9.58
N LEU A 269 -3.17 -31.64 -10.15
CA LEU A 269 -2.46 -31.88 -11.42
C LEU A 269 -1.11 -32.58 -11.19
N GLY A 270 -0.41 -32.24 -10.10
CA GLY A 270 0.88 -32.81 -9.73
C GLY A 270 1.47 -32.24 -8.44
N THR A 271 2.70 -32.63 -8.12
CA THR A 271 3.47 -32.12 -6.99
C THR A 271 4.93 -31.95 -7.39
N ILE A 272 5.45 -30.74 -7.27
CA ILE A 272 6.84 -30.38 -7.55
C ILE A 272 7.68 -30.70 -6.30
N ASP A 273 8.82 -31.38 -6.46
CA ASP A 273 9.81 -31.59 -5.40
C ASP A 273 10.80 -30.42 -5.40
N LEU A 274 10.71 -29.55 -4.39
CA LEU A 274 11.55 -28.35 -4.31
C LEU A 274 12.99 -28.65 -3.91
N LYS A 275 13.32 -29.90 -3.56
CA LYS A 275 14.71 -30.35 -3.38
C LYS A 275 15.48 -30.42 -4.69
N GLU A 276 14.77 -30.45 -5.82
CA GLU A 276 15.40 -30.38 -7.16
C GLU A 276 15.89 -28.97 -7.50
N VAL A 277 15.42 -27.94 -6.78
CA VAL A 277 15.86 -26.56 -6.95
C VAL A 277 17.24 -26.36 -6.26
N PRO A 278 18.27 -25.88 -6.97
CA PRO A 278 19.57 -25.63 -6.36
C PRO A 278 19.47 -24.59 -5.23
N PRO A 279 20.04 -24.84 -4.03
CA PRO A 279 20.02 -23.88 -2.93
C PRO A 279 20.55 -22.49 -3.31
N SER A 280 21.55 -22.43 -4.19
CA SER A 280 22.11 -21.17 -4.70
C SER A 280 21.10 -20.27 -5.39
N PHE A 281 19.95 -20.80 -5.84
CA PHE A 281 18.87 -20.01 -6.45
C PHE A 281 18.06 -19.24 -5.40
N TYR A 282 17.72 -19.84 -4.26
CA TYR A 282 16.81 -19.23 -3.28
C TYR A 282 17.51 -18.68 -2.01
N THR A 283 18.78 -19.03 -1.77
CA THR A 283 19.54 -18.56 -0.59
C THR A 283 20.45 -17.37 -0.85
N HIS A 284 20.68 -16.96 -2.11
CA HIS A 284 21.54 -15.80 -2.37
C HIS A 284 20.88 -14.51 -1.86
N ALA A 285 21.69 -13.53 -1.47
CA ALA A 285 21.19 -12.22 -1.07
C ALA A 285 20.50 -11.52 -2.26
N PRO A 286 19.42 -10.74 -2.04
CA PRO A 286 18.75 -10.04 -3.11
C PRO A 286 19.71 -9.11 -3.85
N LEU A 287 19.70 -9.21 -5.17
CA LEU A 287 20.45 -8.33 -6.05
C LEU A 287 19.53 -7.17 -6.42
N THR A 288 19.97 -5.94 -6.15
CA THR A 288 19.30 -4.74 -6.67
C THR A 288 19.55 -4.69 -8.17
N THR A 289 18.58 -5.16 -8.95
CA THR A 289 18.65 -5.20 -10.40
C THR A 289 17.41 -4.52 -10.94
N LEU A 290 17.62 -3.36 -11.55
CA LEU A 290 16.55 -2.61 -12.19
C LEU A 290 15.91 -3.44 -13.32
N GLN A 291 14.66 -3.11 -13.60
CA GLN A 291 13.87 -3.54 -14.77
C GLN A 291 14.70 -3.71 -16.06
N PRO A 292 14.34 -4.67 -16.94
CA PRO A 292 12.99 -5.17 -17.15
C PRO A 292 12.64 -6.55 -16.57
N ASP A 293 13.55 -7.26 -15.88
CA ASP A 293 13.28 -8.58 -15.25
C ASP A 293 14.00 -8.78 -13.90
N GLY A 294 14.72 -7.77 -13.40
CA GLY A 294 15.59 -7.93 -12.23
C GLY A 294 14.86 -8.24 -10.92
N ALA A 295 13.59 -7.82 -10.81
CA ALA A 295 12.75 -8.17 -9.67
C ALA A 295 12.37 -9.66 -9.65
N GLU A 296 12.45 -10.37 -10.78
CA GLU A 296 12.02 -11.77 -10.94
C GLU A 296 13.14 -12.80 -10.64
N GLN A 297 14.20 -12.39 -9.95
CA GLN A 297 15.39 -13.21 -9.70
C GLN A 297 15.14 -14.51 -8.91
N TYR A 298 14.03 -14.59 -8.19
CA TYR A 298 13.61 -15.76 -7.40
C TYR A 298 12.42 -16.51 -8.01
N THR A 299 11.99 -16.14 -9.21
CA THR A 299 10.75 -16.64 -9.81
C THR A 299 10.90 -18.08 -10.30
N MET A 300 9.91 -18.91 -9.99
CA MET A 300 9.69 -20.21 -10.62
C MET A 300 8.41 -20.14 -11.46
N THR A 301 8.52 -20.47 -12.74
CA THR A 301 7.39 -20.60 -13.66
C THR A 301 6.89 -22.05 -13.66
N ILE A 302 5.59 -22.23 -13.48
CA ILE A 302 4.86 -23.49 -13.63
C ILE A 302 4.02 -23.40 -14.90
N ARG A 303 3.98 -24.48 -15.69
CA ARG A 303 3.24 -24.52 -16.95
C ARG A 303 2.47 -25.82 -17.11
N LEU A 304 1.22 -25.71 -17.52
CA LEU A 304 0.36 -26.82 -17.91
C LEU A 304 0.12 -26.78 -19.42
N ARG A 305 0.49 -27.83 -20.14
CA ARG A 305 0.22 -27.98 -21.58
C ARG A 305 -0.71 -29.13 -21.85
N VAL A 306 -1.70 -28.91 -22.70
CA VAL A 306 -2.73 -29.89 -23.07
C VAL A 306 -2.82 -29.99 -24.57
N ASN A 307 -2.81 -31.21 -25.11
CA ASN A 307 -2.96 -31.49 -26.54
C ASN A 307 -4.08 -32.50 -26.75
N ASP A 308 -4.92 -32.27 -27.75
CA ASP A 308 -5.99 -33.18 -28.14
C ASP A 308 -5.65 -34.01 -29.40
N ALA A 309 -6.57 -34.89 -29.80
CA ALA A 309 -6.40 -35.71 -31.01
C ALA A 309 -6.57 -34.93 -32.33
N ASN A 310 -7.10 -33.70 -32.30
CA ASN A 310 -7.18 -32.80 -33.45
C ASN A 310 -5.85 -32.07 -33.70
N GLY A 311 -4.90 -32.16 -32.75
CA GLY A 311 -3.66 -31.38 -32.77
C GLY A 311 -3.84 -29.95 -32.23
N LEU A 312 -4.99 -29.66 -31.61
CA LEU A 312 -5.26 -28.39 -30.93
C LEU A 312 -4.66 -28.40 -29.53
N LYS A 313 -4.32 -27.21 -29.05
CA LYS A 313 -3.46 -27.01 -27.89
C LYS A 313 -4.13 -26.10 -26.89
N ALA A 314 -3.76 -26.27 -25.63
CA ALA A 314 -4.07 -25.32 -24.58
C ALA A 314 -2.90 -25.22 -23.61
N GLU A 315 -2.70 -24.03 -23.06
CA GLU A 315 -1.66 -23.76 -22.09
C GLU A 315 -2.18 -22.85 -20.98
N ASP A 316 -1.67 -23.07 -19.78
CA ASP A 316 -1.75 -22.09 -18.71
C ASP A 316 -0.43 -22.02 -17.94
N ARG A 317 -0.17 -20.85 -17.36
CA ARG A 317 1.08 -20.52 -16.66
C ARG A 317 0.78 -19.97 -15.27
N ARG A 318 1.71 -20.19 -14.34
CA ARG A 318 1.67 -19.68 -12.97
C ARG A 318 3.07 -19.34 -12.51
N SER A 319 3.23 -18.28 -11.73
CA SER A 319 4.52 -17.91 -11.12
C SER A 319 4.44 -17.87 -9.60
N VAL A 320 5.53 -18.28 -8.96
CA VAL A 320 5.76 -18.19 -7.50
C VAL A 320 7.19 -17.74 -7.23
N GLY A 321 7.44 -17.12 -6.06
CA GLY A 321 8.78 -16.73 -5.62
C GLY A 321 9.40 -17.77 -4.70
N LEU A 322 10.64 -18.20 -4.97
CA LEU A 322 11.40 -19.14 -4.14
C LEU A 322 12.52 -18.43 -3.39
N ARG A 323 12.39 -18.25 -2.07
CA ARG A 323 13.36 -17.50 -1.28
C ARG A 323 13.47 -18.02 0.16
N HIS A 324 14.70 -18.16 0.65
CA HIS A 324 15.02 -18.46 2.04
C HIS A 324 15.80 -17.31 2.68
N ASP A 325 15.13 -16.41 3.39
CA ASP A 325 15.79 -15.36 4.15
C ASP A 325 16.08 -15.84 5.60
N PRO A 326 17.36 -15.91 6.02
CA PRO A 326 17.72 -16.40 7.36
C PRO A 326 17.22 -15.51 8.50
N ASP A 327 16.88 -14.24 8.22
CA ASP A 327 16.38 -13.30 9.22
C ASP A 327 14.85 -13.31 9.32
N LEU A 328 14.15 -13.98 8.39
CA LEU A 328 12.70 -14.10 8.41
C LEU A 328 12.26 -14.86 9.65
N MET A 329 11.27 -14.32 10.37
CA MET A 329 10.79 -14.92 11.60
C MET A 329 10.11 -16.27 11.31
N PRO A 330 10.24 -17.27 12.21
CA PRO A 330 9.54 -18.54 12.06
C PRO A 330 8.02 -18.36 11.94
N GLY A 331 7.39 -19.06 10.98
CA GLY A 331 5.95 -18.95 10.72
C GLY A 331 5.55 -17.81 9.78
N TYR A 332 6.51 -17.02 9.30
CA TYR A 332 6.31 -15.96 8.31
C TYR A 332 6.87 -16.34 6.92
N PRO A 333 6.35 -15.74 5.83
CA PRO A 333 5.22 -14.81 5.81
C PRO A 333 3.89 -15.49 6.16
N LYS A 334 2.99 -14.73 6.78
CA LYS A 334 1.63 -15.18 7.16
C LYS A 334 0.61 -14.57 6.21
N SER A 335 -0.35 -15.34 5.73
CA SER A 335 -1.38 -14.85 4.81
C SER A 335 -2.60 -14.30 5.56
N VAL A 336 -3.22 -13.25 5.02
CA VAL A 336 -4.52 -12.68 5.44
C VAL A 336 -5.65 -13.05 4.46
N ASP A 337 -5.59 -14.25 3.88
CA ASP A 337 -6.60 -14.83 2.98
C ASP A 337 -6.98 -13.94 1.80
N ARG A 338 -6.02 -13.68 0.90
CA ARG A 338 -6.21 -12.91 -0.36
C ARG A 338 -6.82 -11.50 -0.19
N ALA A 339 -6.73 -10.93 1.00
CA ALA A 339 -6.92 -9.49 1.21
C ALA A 339 -5.59 -8.78 1.16
N ASP A 340 -5.55 -7.56 0.63
CA ASP A 340 -4.37 -6.73 0.82
C ASP A 340 -4.24 -6.33 2.29
N GLY A 341 -3.00 -6.09 2.70
CA GLY A 341 -2.73 -5.25 3.85
C GLY A 341 -2.46 -3.82 3.39
N ASP A 342 -3.41 -3.18 2.70
CA ASP A 342 -3.40 -1.75 2.34
C ASP A 342 -3.59 -0.85 3.57
N ALA A 343 -2.82 -1.15 4.62
CA ALA A 343 -2.90 -0.59 5.94
C ALA A 343 -1.53 -0.72 6.62
N ALA A 344 -1.04 0.38 7.19
CA ALA A 344 0.17 0.32 8.02
C ALA A 344 -0.08 -0.59 9.25
N PRO A 345 0.79 -1.59 9.51
CA PRO A 345 0.69 -2.43 10.70
C PRO A 345 1.22 -1.66 11.92
N THR A 346 0.65 -1.92 13.11
CA THR A 346 1.11 -1.31 14.37
C THR A 346 1.50 -2.40 15.38
N TYR A 347 2.46 -2.09 16.26
CA TYR A 347 2.76 -2.91 17.44
C TYR A 347 2.25 -2.24 18.72
N ALA A 348 1.59 -3.00 19.59
CA ALA A 348 1.17 -2.50 20.90
C ALA A 348 1.07 -3.64 21.93
N ASP A 349 1.39 -3.37 23.21
CA ASP A 349 1.13 -4.32 24.30
C ASP A 349 -0.35 -4.26 24.69
N LEU A 350 -1.24 -4.96 23.98
CA LEU A 350 -2.69 -4.88 24.24
C LEU A 350 -3.08 -5.50 25.59
N GLU A 351 -2.41 -6.59 25.96
CA GLU A 351 -2.73 -7.38 27.17
C GLU A 351 -1.99 -6.90 28.43
N GLY A 352 -0.99 -6.01 28.30
CA GLY A 352 -0.17 -5.51 29.40
C GLY A 352 0.77 -6.58 29.95
N ARG A 353 1.38 -7.39 29.09
CA ARG A 353 2.08 -8.65 29.44
C ARG A 353 3.56 -8.71 29.04
N HIS A 354 4.14 -7.56 28.67
CA HIS A 354 5.52 -7.45 28.16
C HIS A 354 5.73 -8.14 26.80
N GLU A 355 4.69 -8.15 25.97
CA GLU A 355 4.74 -8.61 24.59
C GLU A 355 3.98 -7.59 23.74
N LEU A 356 4.53 -7.18 22.60
CA LEU A 356 3.83 -6.33 21.65
C LEU A 356 3.14 -7.21 20.61
N ASP A 357 1.83 -7.03 20.47
CA ASP A 357 1.01 -7.68 19.45
C ASP A 357 1.10 -6.90 18.13
N LEU A 358 1.30 -7.62 17.02
CA LEU A 358 1.25 -7.08 15.67
C LEU A 358 -0.21 -6.97 15.22
N ILE A 359 -0.68 -5.75 15.02
CA ILE A 359 -2.05 -5.41 14.64
C ILE A 359 -2.09 -5.13 13.13
N VAL A 360 -2.92 -5.88 12.40
CA VAL A 360 -2.99 -5.86 10.93
C VAL A 360 -4.43 -5.75 10.46
N PRO A 361 -4.91 -4.55 10.08
CA PRO A 361 -6.13 -4.38 9.30
C PRO A 361 -5.97 -4.92 7.88
N ASN A 362 -7.05 -5.43 7.28
CA ASN A 362 -7.01 -5.94 5.91
C ASN A 362 -8.31 -5.70 5.13
N GLY A 363 -8.24 -5.86 3.81
CA GLY A 363 -9.35 -5.67 2.89
C GLY A 363 -10.53 -6.65 3.02
N ASN A 364 -10.43 -7.71 3.83
CA ASN A 364 -11.58 -8.56 4.16
C ASN A 364 -12.49 -7.94 5.25
N GLY A 365 -12.14 -6.74 5.75
CA GLY A 365 -12.86 -6.09 6.85
C GLY A 365 -12.52 -6.71 8.20
N GLU A 366 -11.28 -7.20 8.34
CA GLU A 366 -10.77 -7.83 9.55
C GLU A 366 -9.59 -7.04 10.12
N VAL A 367 -9.51 -6.94 11.44
CA VAL A 367 -8.29 -6.52 12.15
C VAL A 367 -7.77 -7.73 12.89
N ASN A 368 -6.62 -8.24 12.48
CA ASN A 368 -5.88 -9.26 13.19
C ASN A 368 -5.02 -8.65 14.30
N ALA A 369 -4.81 -9.42 15.36
CA ALA A 369 -3.82 -9.10 16.39
C ALA A 369 -3.02 -10.37 16.71
N TRP A 370 -1.74 -10.39 16.34
CA TRP A 370 -0.86 -11.55 16.51
C TRP A 370 0.20 -11.30 17.54
N ARG A 371 0.32 -12.23 18.49
CA ARG A 371 1.44 -12.27 19.44
C ARG A 371 2.76 -12.50 18.71
N PRO A 372 3.91 -12.26 19.39
CA PRO A 372 5.22 -12.54 18.83
C PRO A 372 5.44 -13.99 18.36
N ASP A 373 4.69 -14.96 18.90
CA ASP A 373 4.71 -16.36 18.48
C ASP A 373 3.81 -16.69 17.27
N GLY A 374 3.11 -15.69 16.73
CA GLY A 374 2.20 -15.79 15.60
C GLY A 374 0.77 -16.22 15.96
N THR A 375 0.47 -16.49 17.23
CA THR A 375 -0.90 -16.83 17.68
C THR A 375 -1.78 -15.59 17.80
N GLU A 376 -3.08 -15.75 17.57
CA GLU A 376 -4.04 -14.66 17.69
C GLU A 376 -4.30 -14.27 19.15
N VAL A 377 -4.44 -12.98 19.42
CA VAL A 377 -4.92 -12.45 20.71
C VAL A 377 -6.39 -12.89 20.92
N PRO A 378 -6.80 -13.32 22.12
CA PRO A 378 -8.18 -13.68 22.41
C PRO A 378 -9.16 -12.55 22.09
N GLY A 379 -10.16 -12.85 21.28
CA GLY A 379 -11.15 -11.86 20.79
C GLY A 379 -10.89 -11.40 19.36
N PHE A 380 -9.73 -11.72 18.79
CA PHE A 380 -9.36 -11.40 17.41
C PHE A 380 -9.46 -12.63 16.47
N PRO A 381 -9.55 -12.42 15.15
CA PRO A 381 -9.72 -11.12 14.48
C PRO A 381 -11.07 -10.47 14.84
N VAL A 382 -11.07 -9.14 14.96
CA VAL A 382 -12.31 -8.38 15.00
C VAL A 382 -12.74 -8.02 13.58
N HIS A 383 -14.01 -7.65 13.43
CA HIS A 383 -14.63 -7.51 12.12
C HIS A 383 -15.44 -6.24 12.01
N THR A 384 -15.40 -5.61 10.84
CA THR A 384 -16.34 -4.55 10.45
C THR A 384 -17.75 -5.12 10.23
N GLU A 385 -18.75 -4.25 10.11
CA GLU A 385 -20.10 -4.67 9.75
C GLU A 385 -20.16 -5.24 8.33
N MET A 386 -21.20 -6.03 8.03
CA MET A 386 -21.47 -6.41 6.65
C MET A 386 -21.77 -5.17 5.82
N LEU A 387 -21.35 -5.18 4.55
CA LEU A 387 -21.73 -4.13 3.61
C LEU A 387 -23.26 -4.00 3.60
N LYS A 388 -23.78 -2.81 3.90
CA LYS A 388 -25.22 -2.53 4.02
C LYS A 388 -26.01 -3.00 2.79
N GLN A 389 -25.41 -2.89 1.60
CA GLN A 389 -26.01 -3.33 0.33
C GLN A 389 -26.03 -4.85 0.17
N LEU A 390 -25.27 -5.61 0.94
CA LEU A 390 -25.23 -7.08 0.89
C LEU A 390 -25.86 -7.72 2.13
N ASP A 391 -26.06 -6.95 3.21
CA ASP A 391 -26.70 -7.43 4.43
C ASP A 391 -28.13 -7.94 4.15
N PRO A 392 -28.43 -9.23 4.37
CA PRO A 392 -29.77 -9.79 4.17
C PRO A 392 -30.85 -9.14 5.06
N LEU A 393 -30.47 -8.51 6.16
CA LEU A 393 -31.36 -7.80 7.08
C LEU A 393 -31.67 -6.36 6.62
N ASN A 394 -30.86 -5.80 5.73
CA ASN A 394 -31.09 -4.48 5.18
C ASN A 394 -32.19 -4.52 4.09
N PRO A 395 -33.28 -3.72 4.20
CA PRO A 395 -34.35 -3.71 3.22
C PRO A 395 -33.91 -3.28 1.81
N GLU A 396 -32.81 -2.54 1.69
CA GLU A 396 -32.23 -2.03 0.44
C GLU A 396 -31.14 -2.94 -0.15
N ASN A 397 -30.99 -4.16 0.37
CA ASN A 397 -29.97 -5.08 -0.11
C ASN A 397 -30.11 -5.46 -1.60
N TYR A 398 -28.97 -5.79 -2.20
CA TYR A 398 -28.88 -6.30 -3.54
C TYR A 398 -29.44 -7.73 -3.59
N ARG A 399 -30.35 -7.94 -4.54
CA ARG A 399 -31.02 -9.24 -4.75
C ARG A 399 -30.55 -9.96 -6.01
N ALA A 400 -29.39 -9.56 -6.54
CA ALA A 400 -28.80 -10.19 -7.71
C ALA A 400 -28.56 -11.69 -7.43
N ARG A 401 -28.72 -12.53 -8.45
CA ARG A 401 -28.59 -13.99 -8.31
C ARG A 401 -27.22 -14.42 -7.74
N ALA A 402 -26.17 -13.66 -8.03
CA ALA A 402 -24.81 -13.91 -7.55
C ALA A 402 -24.74 -13.99 -6.02
N TYR A 403 -25.45 -13.10 -5.31
CA TYR A 403 -25.49 -13.05 -3.85
C TYR A 403 -26.30 -14.19 -3.20
N ARG A 404 -26.74 -15.19 -3.96
CA ARG A 404 -27.17 -16.48 -3.40
C ARG A 404 -25.98 -17.39 -3.07
N ASN A 405 -24.81 -17.12 -3.65
CA ASN A 405 -23.57 -17.78 -3.26
C ASN A 405 -23.16 -17.25 -1.88
N ALA A 406 -22.93 -18.16 -0.93
CA ALA A 406 -22.56 -17.81 0.44
C ALA A 406 -21.26 -16.99 0.52
N ASN A 407 -20.28 -17.28 -0.34
CA ASN A 407 -19.00 -16.55 -0.39
C ASN A 407 -19.18 -15.10 -0.84
N LEU A 408 -20.21 -14.82 -1.66
CA LEU A 408 -20.51 -13.47 -2.16
C LEU A 408 -21.51 -12.71 -1.29
N ALA A 409 -22.17 -13.40 -0.35
CA ALA A 409 -23.20 -12.83 0.51
C ALA A 409 -22.64 -12.35 1.86
N ASN A 410 -21.49 -12.88 2.30
CA ASN A 410 -20.90 -12.58 3.60
C ASN A 410 -19.67 -11.68 3.45
N VAL A 411 -19.91 -10.46 2.96
CA VAL A 411 -18.86 -9.47 2.69
C VAL A 411 -18.94 -8.35 3.71
N ARG A 412 -17.80 -8.03 4.30
CA ARG A 412 -17.66 -6.97 5.28
C ARG A 412 -17.11 -5.71 4.64
N ASP A 413 -17.28 -4.60 5.35
CA ASP A 413 -16.76 -3.32 4.93
C ASP A 413 -15.22 -3.32 4.95
N PRO A 414 -14.54 -3.22 3.80
CA PRO A 414 -13.07 -3.31 3.74
C PRO A 414 -12.39 -2.20 4.54
N LEU A 415 -11.30 -2.53 5.22
CA LEU A 415 -10.47 -1.57 5.94
C LEU A 415 -9.33 -1.06 5.05
N SER A 416 -8.90 0.17 5.29
CA SER A 416 -7.82 0.84 4.55
C SER A 416 -6.99 1.78 5.43
N GLY A 417 -5.80 2.16 4.96
CA GLY A 417 -5.01 3.25 5.52
C GLY A 417 -4.19 2.91 6.77
N GLY A 418 -4.60 1.94 7.59
CA GLY A 418 -3.91 1.57 8.84
C GLY A 418 -4.84 1.51 10.03
N ALA A 419 -4.30 1.11 11.19
CA ALA A 419 -4.94 1.31 12.48
C ALA A 419 -4.21 2.41 13.28
N ALA A 420 -4.92 3.00 14.23
CA ALA A 420 -4.31 3.71 15.34
C ALA A 420 -4.60 2.97 16.64
N VAL A 421 -3.67 3.02 17.58
CA VAL A 421 -3.80 2.36 18.88
C VAL A 421 -3.41 3.34 19.97
N GLY A 422 -4.32 3.58 20.92
CA GLY A 422 -4.09 4.54 22.00
C GLY A 422 -5.07 4.34 23.15
N ASP A 423 -4.78 4.95 24.29
CA ASP A 423 -5.65 4.96 25.48
C ASP A 423 -6.70 6.06 25.34
N LEU A 424 -7.78 5.76 24.62
CA LEU A 424 -8.80 6.75 24.25
C LEU A 424 -9.45 7.38 25.49
N PHE A 425 -9.62 6.59 26.55
CA PHE A 425 -10.29 7.00 27.79
C PHE A 425 -9.35 7.51 28.89
N HIS A 426 -8.03 7.55 28.65
CA HIS A 426 -7.02 7.96 29.62
C HIS A 426 -7.06 7.14 30.94
N HIS A 427 -7.18 5.82 30.80
CA HIS A 427 -7.32 4.88 31.92
C HIS A 427 -6.26 3.77 31.95
N GLY A 428 -5.32 3.79 31.01
CA GLY A 428 -4.22 2.86 30.82
C GLY A 428 -4.63 1.50 30.26
N GLU A 429 -5.74 1.39 29.53
CA GLU A 429 -6.00 0.29 28.60
C GLU A 429 -5.94 0.86 27.18
N LEU A 430 -5.57 0.03 26.20
CA LEU A 430 -5.46 0.47 24.82
C LEU A 430 -6.69 0.05 24.03
N GLU A 431 -7.14 0.95 23.17
CA GLU A 431 -8.16 0.72 22.17
C GLU A 431 -7.54 0.75 20.77
N ILE A 432 -8.16 0.01 19.85
CA ILE A 432 -7.75 -0.08 18.44
C ILE A 432 -8.80 0.61 17.61
N VAL A 433 -8.38 1.55 16.77
CA VAL A 433 -9.24 2.32 15.87
C VAL A 433 -8.84 2.01 14.43
N ALA A 434 -9.82 1.73 13.58
CA ALA A 434 -9.60 1.52 12.14
C ALA A 434 -10.72 2.17 11.32
N THR A 435 -10.38 2.54 10.09
CA THR A 435 -11.30 3.18 9.15
C THR A 435 -11.61 2.26 7.97
N SER A 436 -12.84 2.34 7.46
CA SER A 436 -13.29 1.57 6.31
C SER A 436 -13.36 2.39 5.03
N THR A 437 -13.31 1.68 3.91
CA THR A 437 -13.46 2.26 2.57
C THR A 437 -14.81 2.92 2.32
N ASN A 438 -15.85 2.62 3.10
CA ASN A 438 -17.13 3.32 3.05
C ASN A 438 -17.22 4.56 3.96
N GLY A 439 -16.12 4.98 4.58
CA GLY A 439 -16.08 6.18 5.41
C GLY A 439 -16.67 5.97 6.81
N GLU A 440 -16.57 4.76 7.34
CA GLU A 440 -16.94 4.42 8.71
C GLU A 440 -15.67 4.23 9.57
N VAL A 441 -15.76 4.57 10.84
CA VAL A 441 -14.74 4.44 11.89
C VAL A 441 -15.23 3.38 12.85
N TYR A 442 -14.35 2.44 13.19
CA TYR A 442 -14.57 1.42 14.20
C TYR A 442 -13.56 1.58 15.31
N ALA A 443 -13.99 1.34 16.55
CA ALA A 443 -13.12 1.31 17.71
C ALA A 443 -13.44 0.07 18.57
N TRP A 444 -12.40 -0.68 18.93
CA TRP A 444 -12.51 -1.88 19.78
C TRP A 444 -11.60 -1.75 20.99
N ASP A 445 -12.00 -2.34 22.10
CA ASP A 445 -11.11 -2.52 23.25
C ASP A 445 -10.06 -3.62 23.00
N SER A 446 -9.07 -3.71 23.89
CA SER A 446 -8.01 -4.73 23.85
C SER A 446 -8.48 -6.19 23.88
N ARG A 447 -9.78 -6.46 24.12
CA ARG A 447 -10.39 -7.80 24.10
C ARG A 447 -11.23 -8.05 22.85
N GLY A 448 -11.14 -7.16 21.87
CA GLY A 448 -11.86 -7.25 20.61
C GLY A 448 -13.36 -6.91 20.71
N ARG A 449 -13.78 -6.20 21.77
CA ARG A 449 -15.18 -5.76 21.91
C ARG A 449 -15.36 -4.37 21.31
N LEU A 450 -16.32 -4.23 20.39
CA LEU A 450 -16.66 -2.94 19.80
C LEU A 450 -17.10 -1.97 20.90
N LEU A 451 -16.54 -0.76 20.88
CA LEU A 451 -16.87 0.28 21.86
C LEU A 451 -18.32 0.75 21.68
N PRO A 452 -19.02 1.10 22.76
CA PRO A 452 -20.35 1.71 22.67
C PRO A 452 -20.29 2.98 21.82
N GLY A 453 -21.23 3.12 20.88
CA GLY A 453 -21.32 4.27 19.97
C GLY A 453 -20.72 4.03 18.59
N PHE A 454 -19.90 2.98 18.41
CA PHE A 454 -19.30 2.64 17.12
C PHE A 454 -20.09 1.54 16.37
N PRO A 455 -19.99 1.48 15.02
CA PRO A 455 -19.26 2.41 14.15
C PRO A 455 -19.93 3.79 14.01
N VAL A 456 -19.11 4.79 13.69
CA VAL A 456 -19.53 6.16 13.32
C VAL A 456 -18.94 6.51 11.96
N GLY A 457 -19.41 7.54 11.27
CA GLY A 457 -18.89 7.81 9.93
C GLY A 457 -19.31 9.15 9.35
N GLN A 458 -19.12 9.29 8.04
CA GLN A 458 -19.48 10.48 7.28
C GLN A 458 -20.97 10.84 7.41
N ASP A 459 -21.27 12.15 7.38
CA ASP A 459 -22.66 12.60 7.29
C ASP A 459 -23.22 12.32 5.89
N ARG A 460 -24.30 11.53 5.84
CA ARG A 460 -24.99 11.18 4.59
C ARG A 460 -25.47 12.39 3.80
N ALA A 461 -25.76 13.51 4.47
CA ALA A 461 -26.18 14.73 3.81
C ALA A 461 -25.09 15.33 2.90
N ASN A 462 -23.82 14.97 3.12
CA ASN A 462 -22.68 15.52 2.38
C ASN A 462 -22.33 14.72 1.11
N TRP A 463 -22.83 13.48 0.96
CA TRP A 463 -22.50 12.61 -0.19
C TRP A 463 -23.71 12.01 -0.93
N GLU A 464 -24.94 12.03 -0.39
CA GLU A 464 -26.16 11.57 -1.12
C GLU A 464 -26.84 12.71 -1.91
N PRO A 465 -27.22 12.46 -3.18
CA PRO A 465 -28.57 11.97 -3.41
C PRO A 465 -28.59 10.81 -4.40
N PHE A 466 -29.08 9.65 -3.96
CA PHE A 466 -29.48 8.53 -4.81
C PHE A 466 -30.11 9.00 -6.14
N THR A 467 -29.43 8.84 -7.27
CA THR A 467 -30.01 8.43 -8.56
C THR A 467 -28.91 8.10 -9.57
N ALA A 468 -29.17 7.05 -10.35
CA ALA A 468 -28.43 6.55 -11.52
C ALA A 468 -27.48 7.55 -12.20
N VAL A 469 -26.26 7.08 -12.55
CA VAL A 469 -25.40 7.69 -13.59
C VAL A 469 -26.30 8.17 -14.74
N PRO A 470 -26.45 9.49 -14.99
CA PRO A 470 -25.34 10.40 -15.26
C PRO A 470 -25.38 11.80 -14.58
N THR A 471 -24.19 12.30 -14.25
CA THR A 471 -23.77 13.71 -14.06
C THR A 471 -24.82 14.82 -14.23
N PRO A 472 -25.00 15.70 -13.23
CA PRO A 472 -24.55 17.07 -13.38
C PRO A 472 -23.01 17.08 -13.33
N ARG A 473 -22.36 17.71 -14.32
CA ARG A 473 -20.94 18.00 -14.22
C ARG A 473 -20.73 18.97 -13.05
N ALA A 474 -19.58 18.89 -12.37
CA ALA A 474 -19.19 19.89 -11.40
C ALA A 474 -19.22 21.31 -12.03
N ALA A 475 -19.26 22.34 -11.16
CA ALA A 475 -19.44 23.73 -11.59
C ALA A 475 -18.35 24.23 -12.57
N THR A 476 -17.12 23.72 -12.42
CA THR A 476 -15.98 23.96 -13.32
C THR A 476 -15.57 22.66 -14.01
N GLY A 477 -14.94 22.77 -15.18
CA GLY A 477 -14.34 21.61 -15.84
C GLY A 477 -13.30 20.97 -14.93
N HIS A 478 -13.21 19.64 -14.92
CA HIS A 478 -12.26 18.83 -14.13
C HIS A 478 -12.51 18.74 -12.61
N SER A 479 -13.38 19.57 -12.05
CA SER A 479 -13.82 19.39 -10.65
C SER A 479 -14.65 18.12 -10.47
N ARG A 480 -14.62 17.55 -9.25
CA ARG A 480 -15.37 16.35 -8.86
C ARG A 480 -16.44 16.67 -7.82
N ASN A 481 -17.41 15.76 -7.70
CA ASN A 481 -18.45 15.85 -6.68
C ASN A 481 -17.99 15.09 -5.41
N PRO A 482 -18.46 15.49 -4.22
CA PRO A 482 -18.31 14.72 -2.99
C PRO A 482 -18.77 13.28 -3.17
N ASP A 483 -18.04 12.33 -2.59
CA ASP A 483 -18.38 10.91 -2.64
C ASP A 483 -18.30 10.27 -1.25
N ARG A 484 -18.92 9.11 -1.09
CA ARG A 484 -18.76 8.28 0.10
C ARG A 484 -17.39 7.61 0.07
N GLY A 485 -16.73 7.57 1.21
CA GLY A 485 -15.56 6.72 1.42
C GLY A 485 -14.39 7.38 2.14
N ASN A 486 -13.44 6.56 2.58
CA ASN A 486 -12.21 7.01 3.21
C ASN A 486 -11.07 6.06 2.83
N TRP A 487 -9.85 6.58 2.84
CA TRP A 487 -8.63 5.81 2.68
C TRP A 487 -7.51 6.18 3.66
N SER A 488 -7.72 7.22 4.47
CA SER A 488 -6.78 7.65 5.50
C SER A 488 -6.86 6.76 6.74
N PRO A 489 -5.71 6.42 7.37
CA PRO A 489 -5.74 5.88 8.72
C PRO A 489 -6.34 6.91 9.69
N PRO A 490 -6.98 6.45 10.77
CA PRO A 490 -7.40 7.34 11.84
C PRO A 490 -6.19 7.98 12.52
N VAL A 491 -6.35 9.22 12.98
CA VAL A 491 -5.36 9.94 13.79
C VAL A 491 -5.93 10.20 15.18
N LEU A 492 -5.13 9.98 16.22
CA LEU A 492 -5.55 10.18 17.61
C LEU A 492 -4.91 11.44 18.20
N ALA A 493 -5.71 12.33 18.78
CA ALA A 493 -5.24 13.53 19.46
C ALA A 493 -6.26 14.09 20.44
N ASP A 494 -5.80 14.69 21.54
CA ASP A 494 -6.67 15.40 22.49
C ASP A 494 -7.00 16.80 21.99
N LEU A 495 -8.07 16.94 21.19
CA LEU A 495 -8.49 18.24 20.65
C LEU A 495 -9.12 19.12 21.73
N GLU A 496 -9.72 18.51 22.75
CA GLU A 496 -10.48 19.20 23.79
C GLU A 496 -9.67 19.54 25.04
N GLY A 497 -8.42 19.08 25.14
CA GLY A 497 -7.52 19.31 26.29
C GLY A 497 -7.97 18.57 27.55
N THR A 498 -8.59 17.40 27.41
CA THR A 498 -9.17 16.61 28.51
C THR A 498 -8.30 15.43 28.96
N GLY A 499 -7.24 15.11 28.20
CA GLY A 499 -6.43 13.90 28.31
C GLY A 499 -7.01 12.69 27.57
N GLN A 500 -8.28 12.72 27.17
CA GLN A 500 -8.87 11.70 26.29
C GLN A 500 -8.47 11.99 24.84
N LEU A 501 -8.28 10.93 24.05
CA LEU A 501 -7.93 11.06 22.66
C LEU A 501 -9.19 11.07 21.78
N ASP A 502 -9.34 12.11 20.98
CA ASP A 502 -10.31 12.18 19.90
C ASP A 502 -9.79 11.47 18.65
N ILE A 503 -10.71 10.98 17.83
CA ILE A 503 -10.44 10.22 16.61
C ILE A 503 -10.73 11.10 15.40
N LEU A 504 -9.70 11.43 14.62
CA LEU A 504 -9.81 12.18 13.38
C LEU A 504 -9.82 11.27 12.16
N MET A 505 -10.65 11.61 11.17
CA MET A 505 -10.76 10.91 9.89
C MET A 505 -10.95 11.93 8.76
N THR A 506 -10.15 11.84 7.70
CA THR A 506 -10.43 12.57 6.45
C THR A 506 -11.37 11.77 5.56
N ALA A 507 -12.08 12.41 4.65
CA ALA A 507 -13.20 11.79 3.96
C ALA A 507 -13.34 12.24 2.51
N PHE A 508 -13.86 11.35 1.65
CA PHE A 508 -14.06 11.59 0.22
C PHE A 508 -15.13 12.67 -0.09
N ASP A 509 -15.86 13.12 0.92
CA ASP A 509 -16.86 14.18 0.82
C ASP A 509 -16.26 15.60 0.99
N GLY A 510 -14.97 15.71 1.31
CA GLY A 510 -14.29 16.98 1.52
C GLY A 510 -14.25 17.44 2.95
N PHE A 511 -14.60 16.59 3.92
CA PHE A 511 -14.60 16.94 5.32
C PHE A 511 -13.51 16.21 6.11
N VAL A 512 -13.06 16.85 7.17
CA VAL A 512 -12.36 16.18 8.27
C VAL A 512 -13.36 16.03 9.41
N TYR A 513 -13.51 14.80 9.89
CA TYR A 513 -14.39 14.43 11.01
C TYR A 513 -13.55 14.23 12.27
N ALA A 514 -14.14 14.51 13.43
CA ALA A 514 -13.56 14.21 14.74
C ALA A 514 -14.63 13.62 15.66
N PHE A 515 -14.32 12.49 16.31
CA PHE A 515 -15.20 11.76 17.19
C PHE A 515 -14.54 11.49 18.54
N ARG A 516 -15.33 11.58 19.61
CA ARG A 516 -14.94 11.20 20.96
C ARG A 516 -14.87 9.68 21.13
N PRO A 517 -14.25 9.17 22.21
CA PRO A 517 -14.21 7.75 22.54
C PRO A 517 -15.58 7.07 22.71
N ASP A 518 -16.66 7.83 22.90
CA ASP A 518 -18.04 7.34 23.00
C ASP A 518 -18.83 7.40 21.68
N GLY A 519 -18.18 7.78 20.58
CA GLY A 519 -18.76 7.94 19.25
C GLY A 519 -19.49 9.27 19.03
N ALA A 520 -19.58 10.16 20.02
CA ALA A 520 -20.15 11.49 19.81
C ALA A 520 -19.19 12.36 18.97
N THR A 521 -19.73 13.23 18.12
CA THR A 521 -18.92 14.21 17.38
C THR A 521 -18.28 15.22 18.33
N VAL A 522 -17.01 15.55 18.11
CA VAL A 522 -16.33 16.64 18.82
C VAL A 522 -17.01 17.98 18.49
N PRO A 523 -17.33 18.84 19.47
CA PRO A 523 -17.99 20.11 19.21
C PRO A 523 -17.23 20.97 18.19
N GLY A 524 -17.94 21.43 17.14
CA GLY A 524 -17.35 22.25 16.07
C GLY A 524 -16.93 21.46 14.83
N TRP A 525 -16.94 20.12 14.91
CA TRP A 525 -16.65 19.21 13.80
C TRP A 525 -17.95 18.62 13.20
N PRO A 526 -17.94 18.16 11.94
CA PRO A 526 -16.81 18.12 10.98
C PRO A 526 -16.48 19.49 10.34
N VAL A 527 -15.30 19.61 9.75
CA VAL A 527 -14.83 20.82 9.04
C VAL A 527 -14.70 20.53 7.55
N GLU A 528 -15.35 21.34 6.69
CA GLU A 528 -15.19 21.26 5.23
C GLU A 528 -13.83 21.85 4.82
N ILE A 529 -13.08 21.13 3.98
CA ILE A 529 -11.83 21.61 3.37
C ILE A 529 -12.14 22.18 2.00
N LYS A 530 -11.98 23.50 1.91
CA LYS A 530 -12.23 24.28 0.71
C LYS A 530 -11.64 25.67 0.83
N LEU A 531 -11.14 26.20 -0.29
CA LEU A 531 -10.64 27.57 -0.35
C LEU A 531 -11.69 28.59 0.15
N PRO A 532 -11.30 29.51 1.06
CA PRO A 532 -12.17 30.60 1.48
C PRO A 532 -12.59 31.47 0.29
N ALA A 533 -13.84 31.96 0.31
CA ALA A 533 -14.39 32.75 -0.79
C ALA A 533 -13.57 34.00 -1.14
N SER A 534 -12.78 34.54 -0.21
CA SER A 534 -11.86 35.66 -0.44
C SER A 534 -10.78 35.36 -1.49
N TYR A 535 -10.47 34.09 -1.74
CA TYR A 535 -9.51 33.69 -2.78
C TYR A 535 -10.10 33.71 -4.20
N LEU A 536 -11.44 33.80 -4.34
CA LEU A 536 -12.19 33.55 -5.58
C LEU A 536 -12.96 34.78 -6.14
N THR A 537 -12.66 36.02 -5.76
CA THR A 537 -13.46 37.19 -6.20
C THR A 537 -12.82 38.02 -7.33
N ASP A 538 -13.66 38.48 -8.27
CA ASP A 538 -13.35 39.15 -9.56
C ASP A 538 -12.59 40.49 -9.50
N GLN A 539 -12.26 41.00 -8.31
CA GLN A 539 -11.41 42.19 -8.13
C GLN A 539 -10.22 41.91 -7.21
N GLY A 540 -9.48 40.83 -7.52
CA GLY A 540 -8.09 40.65 -7.10
C GLY A 540 -7.78 39.48 -6.16
N GLY A 541 -8.64 38.46 -6.04
CA GLY A 541 -8.28 37.20 -5.38
C GLY A 541 -7.35 36.38 -6.28
N THR A 542 -6.36 35.69 -5.72
CA THR A 542 -5.23 35.07 -6.45
C THR A 542 -5.59 33.86 -7.35
N VAL A 543 -6.87 33.45 -7.40
CA VAL A 543 -7.34 32.27 -8.16
C VAL A 543 -8.54 32.64 -9.03
N ASP A 544 -8.50 32.30 -10.32
CA ASP A 544 -9.61 32.47 -11.25
C ASP A 544 -10.71 31.42 -10.97
N PRO A 545 -11.95 31.82 -10.60
CA PRO A 545 -13.04 30.88 -10.37
C PRO A 545 -13.40 30.03 -11.58
N GLY A 546 -13.10 30.50 -12.80
CA GLY A 546 -13.34 29.76 -14.04
C GLY A 546 -12.37 28.61 -14.27
N SER A 547 -11.16 28.66 -13.68
CA SER A 547 -10.14 27.62 -13.79
C SER A 547 -9.95 26.80 -12.52
N TYR A 548 -10.44 27.25 -11.36
CA TYR A 548 -10.33 26.51 -10.11
C TYR A 548 -10.88 25.07 -10.21
N ILE A 549 -10.02 24.11 -9.86
CA ILE A 549 -10.32 22.69 -9.82
C ILE A 549 -10.42 22.28 -8.36
N ARG A 550 -11.53 21.66 -7.99
CA ARG A 550 -11.73 21.04 -6.69
C ARG A 550 -12.11 19.58 -6.86
N ASP A 551 -11.27 18.71 -6.34
CA ASP A 551 -11.68 17.39 -5.90
C ASP A 551 -11.93 17.43 -4.39
N PRO A 552 -13.16 17.20 -3.91
CA PRO A 552 -13.41 17.08 -2.48
C PRO A 552 -12.75 15.86 -1.86
N LYS A 553 -12.28 14.85 -2.61
CA LYS A 553 -11.75 13.64 -1.98
C LYS A 553 -10.52 13.93 -1.11
N LEU A 554 -10.66 13.80 0.21
CA LEU A 554 -9.52 13.79 1.12
C LEU A 554 -9.17 12.33 1.42
N MET A 555 -7.95 11.93 1.07
CA MET A 555 -7.52 10.52 1.21
C MET A 555 -6.32 10.32 2.14
N TYR A 556 -5.56 11.38 2.41
CA TYR A 556 -4.39 11.31 3.27
C TYR A 556 -4.74 11.62 4.73
N PRO A 557 -4.02 11.03 5.70
CA PRO A 557 -4.20 11.40 7.10
C PRO A 557 -3.71 12.83 7.34
N VAL A 558 -4.30 13.47 8.36
CA VAL A 558 -3.86 14.78 8.84
C VAL A 558 -2.52 14.68 9.59
N ALA A 559 -1.90 15.82 9.90
CA ALA A 559 -0.92 15.91 10.97
C ALA A 559 -1.46 16.76 12.12
N VAL A 560 -1.09 16.44 13.35
CA VAL A 560 -1.60 17.11 14.56
C VAL A 560 -0.48 17.48 15.52
N ALA A 561 -0.44 18.74 15.94
CA ALA A 561 0.52 19.26 16.93
C ALA A 561 0.11 20.64 17.44
N ASP A 562 0.43 20.96 18.71
CA ASP A 562 0.31 22.33 19.23
C ASP A 562 1.50 23.19 18.78
N VAL A 563 1.47 23.60 17.51
CA VAL A 563 2.56 24.39 16.91
C VAL A 563 2.47 25.87 17.22
N LEU A 564 1.30 26.34 17.67
CA LEU A 564 1.06 27.74 18.06
C LEU A 564 1.22 27.97 19.58
N GLY A 565 1.31 26.91 20.38
CA GLY A 565 1.42 27.00 21.85
C GLY A 565 0.13 27.45 22.52
N LEU A 566 -1.02 27.05 21.97
CA LEU A 566 -2.35 27.41 22.47
C LEU A 566 -2.88 26.44 23.53
N GLY A 567 -2.15 25.35 23.82
CA GLY A 567 -2.55 24.32 24.77
C GLY A 567 -3.53 23.28 24.18
N ALA A 568 -3.79 23.34 22.88
CA ALA A 568 -4.55 22.35 22.12
C ALA A 568 -3.89 22.18 20.75
N PRO A 569 -3.90 20.97 20.16
CA PRO A 569 -3.23 20.71 18.89
C PRO A 569 -3.98 21.35 17.71
N GLN A 570 -3.23 21.91 16.76
CA GLN A 570 -3.76 22.30 15.45
C GLN A 570 -3.75 21.09 14.51
N VAL A 571 -4.65 21.10 13.52
CA VAL A 571 -4.81 20.02 12.54
C VAL A 571 -4.39 20.52 11.15
N PHE A 572 -3.47 19.83 10.49
CA PHE A 572 -2.95 20.18 9.17
C PHE A 572 -3.42 19.19 8.11
N VAL A 573 -4.04 19.71 7.05
CA VAL A 573 -4.79 18.90 6.08
C VAL A 573 -4.30 19.16 4.65
N PRO A 574 -3.82 18.14 3.92
CA PRO A 574 -3.56 18.25 2.49
C PRO A 574 -4.87 18.34 1.70
N SER A 575 -4.95 19.19 0.67
CA SER A 575 -6.17 19.37 -0.13
C SER A 575 -6.04 19.04 -1.60
N PHE A 576 -7.11 18.53 -2.18
CA PHE A 576 -7.15 18.08 -3.57
C PHE A 576 -7.71 19.19 -4.46
N GLU A 577 -7.09 20.37 -4.36
CA GLU A 577 -7.50 21.60 -5.04
C GLU A 577 -6.35 22.19 -5.84
N SER A 578 -6.69 22.80 -6.99
CA SER A 578 -5.73 23.58 -7.76
C SER A 578 -6.32 24.84 -8.36
N ASN A 579 -5.45 25.80 -8.69
CA ASN A 579 -5.85 26.99 -9.43
C ASN A 579 -6.19 26.73 -10.92
N GLY A 580 -6.03 25.49 -11.39
CA GLY A 580 -6.21 25.06 -12.78
C GLY A 580 -5.28 25.71 -13.80
N GLN A 581 -4.19 26.33 -13.34
CA GLN A 581 -3.08 26.72 -14.20
C GLN A 581 -2.12 25.53 -14.28
N GLY A 582 -1.64 25.17 -15.47
CA GLY A 582 -0.77 24.00 -15.66
C GLY A 582 -1.08 23.24 -16.94
N SER A 583 -0.38 22.12 -17.14
CA SER A 583 -0.66 21.14 -18.18
C SER A 583 -1.56 20.01 -17.65
N SER A 584 -2.04 19.10 -18.52
CA SER A 584 -2.77 17.91 -18.07
C SER A 584 -1.80 16.79 -17.68
N THR A 585 -2.24 15.89 -16.79
CA THR A 585 -1.57 14.63 -16.44
C THR A 585 -1.26 13.76 -17.66
N GLU A 586 -2.14 13.74 -18.67
CA GLU A 586 -1.92 13.02 -19.93
C GLU A 586 -0.70 13.55 -20.71
N ASP A 587 -0.32 14.81 -20.47
CA ASP A 587 0.77 15.51 -21.13
C ASP A 587 2.03 15.65 -20.23
N LEU A 588 2.17 14.86 -19.16
CA LEU A 588 3.28 14.95 -18.19
C LEU A 588 4.66 15.02 -18.88
N GLY A 589 4.92 14.19 -19.89
CA GLY A 589 6.18 14.21 -20.65
C GLY A 589 6.43 15.54 -21.37
N THR A 590 5.39 16.10 -21.99
CA THR A 590 5.43 17.39 -22.70
C THR A 590 5.57 18.56 -21.73
N SER A 591 4.89 18.48 -20.60
CA SER A 591 4.82 19.56 -19.61
C SER A 591 6.13 19.87 -18.90
N LEU A 592 6.96 18.83 -18.71
CA LEU A 592 8.25 18.93 -18.07
C LEU A 592 9.38 19.20 -19.08
N LEU A 593 9.07 19.33 -20.38
CA LEU A 593 10.05 19.74 -21.38
C LEU A 593 10.61 21.13 -21.07
N GLY A 594 11.93 21.21 -20.90
CA GLY A 594 12.58 22.46 -20.53
C GLY A 594 12.29 22.91 -19.09
N PHE A 595 11.98 21.95 -18.20
CA PHE A 595 11.78 22.16 -16.77
C PHE A 595 12.76 23.18 -16.18
N ASN A 596 12.21 24.06 -15.33
CA ASN A 596 12.96 25.04 -14.55
C ASN A 596 12.44 25.01 -13.11
N PRO A 597 13.29 24.76 -12.10
CA PRO A 597 12.87 24.70 -10.69
C PRO A 597 12.33 26.03 -10.13
N SER A 598 12.45 27.12 -10.89
CA SER A 598 11.85 28.43 -10.58
C SER A 598 10.53 28.70 -11.30
N ASN A 599 10.04 27.77 -12.12
CA ASN A 599 8.75 27.91 -12.81
C ASN A 599 7.64 27.35 -11.93
N ASP A 600 6.64 28.16 -11.63
CA ASP A 600 5.50 27.78 -10.82
C ASP A 600 4.26 27.79 -11.72
N ALA A 601 3.96 26.63 -12.30
CA ALA A 601 2.91 26.47 -13.30
C ALA A 601 1.52 26.33 -12.67
N ALA A 602 1.44 25.62 -11.54
CA ALA A 602 0.20 25.34 -10.82
C ALA A 602 0.34 25.71 -9.33
N ALA A 603 -0.79 25.98 -8.68
CA ALA A 603 -0.85 26.22 -7.24
C ALA A 603 -1.85 25.26 -6.58
N THR A 604 -1.46 24.74 -5.43
CA THR A 604 -2.27 23.86 -4.55
C THR A 604 -2.17 24.39 -3.11
N TRP A 605 -2.93 23.83 -2.17
CA TRP A 605 -3.04 24.37 -0.81
C TRP A 605 -2.88 23.33 0.29
N LEU A 606 -2.25 23.76 1.38
CA LEU A 606 -2.24 23.07 2.67
C LEU A 606 -3.06 23.89 3.68
N TYR A 607 -3.92 23.21 4.44
CA TYR A 607 -4.81 23.85 5.41
C TYR A 607 -4.30 23.65 6.83
N GLY A 608 -4.58 24.62 7.70
CA GLY A 608 -4.34 24.55 9.13
C GLY A 608 -5.62 24.93 9.86
N LEU A 609 -6.06 24.07 10.78
CA LEU A 609 -7.32 24.19 11.52
C LEU A 609 -7.06 24.37 13.02
N TYR A 610 -7.93 25.13 13.68
CA TYR A 610 -8.01 25.14 15.14
C TYR A 610 -8.67 23.87 15.69
N ALA A 611 -8.31 23.49 16.92
CA ALA A 611 -8.82 22.29 17.59
C ALA A 611 -10.35 22.29 17.78
N ASP A 612 -10.93 23.47 18.05
CA ASP A 612 -12.36 23.69 18.26
C ASP A 612 -13.16 23.87 16.94
N GLY A 613 -12.50 23.69 15.79
CA GLY A 613 -13.15 23.63 14.47
C GLY A 613 -14.05 24.84 14.19
N ASN A 614 -15.28 24.59 13.73
CA ASN A 614 -16.24 25.65 13.39
C ASN A 614 -16.70 26.50 14.59
N ASN A 615 -16.42 26.08 15.83
CA ASN A 615 -16.72 26.90 17.00
C ASN A 615 -15.67 28.00 17.24
N HIS A 616 -14.52 27.93 16.56
CA HIS A 616 -13.50 28.95 16.69
C HIS A 616 -14.02 30.31 16.19
N PRO A 617 -13.86 31.41 16.96
CA PRO A 617 -14.26 32.73 16.51
C PRO A 617 -13.55 33.11 15.20
N GLY A 618 -14.32 33.37 14.13
CA GLY A 618 -13.75 33.70 12.82
C GLY A 618 -13.67 32.52 11.83
N GLY A 619 -13.99 31.31 12.28
CA GLY A 619 -14.04 30.10 11.47
C GLY A 619 -12.92 29.12 11.78
N PRO A 620 -12.96 27.91 11.19
CA PRO A 620 -12.12 26.79 11.59
C PRO A 620 -10.65 26.93 11.16
N TYR A 621 -10.36 27.73 10.14
CA TYR A 621 -9.00 27.92 9.62
C TYR A 621 -8.19 28.88 10.49
N ILE A 622 -6.90 28.58 10.67
CA ILE A 622 -5.96 29.47 11.37
C ILE A 622 -5.89 30.81 10.63
N HIS A 623 -6.20 31.89 11.34
CA HIS A 623 -6.30 33.23 10.77
C HIS A 623 -5.70 34.28 11.72
N PRO A 624 -5.55 35.55 11.29
CA PRO A 624 -4.90 36.55 12.13
C PRO A 624 -5.64 36.74 13.46
N PRO A 625 -4.92 36.87 14.59
CA PRO A 625 -3.49 37.16 14.67
C PRO A 625 -2.55 35.95 14.63
N ASP A 626 -3.06 34.72 14.70
CA ASP A 626 -2.21 33.53 14.94
C ASP A 626 -1.50 33.02 13.68
N GLY A 627 -2.09 33.28 12.50
CA GLY A 627 -1.47 32.91 11.23
C GLY A 627 -2.31 33.30 10.02
N THR A 628 -1.89 32.88 8.83
CA THR A 628 -2.64 33.08 7.58
C THR A 628 -2.70 31.75 6.83
N TRP A 629 -3.73 30.95 7.11
CA TRP A 629 -4.01 29.69 6.44
C TRP A 629 -5.30 29.80 5.61
N PRO A 630 -5.44 29.07 4.48
CA PRO A 630 -4.51 28.06 3.95
C PRO A 630 -3.24 28.65 3.29
N VAL A 631 -2.20 27.81 3.21
CA VAL A 631 -0.90 28.14 2.59
C VAL A 631 -0.86 27.64 1.15
N THR A 632 -0.51 28.52 0.22
CA THR A 632 -0.29 28.17 -1.18
C THR A 632 1.10 27.53 -1.36
N VAL A 633 1.14 26.35 -1.99
CA VAL A 633 2.38 25.70 -2.43
C VAL A 633 2.35 25.45 -3.93
N GLN A 634 3.49 25.64 -4.59
CA GLN A 634 3.56 25.69 -6.06
C GLN A 634 4.12 24.40 -6.66
N SER A 635 3.47 23.95 -7.71
CA SER A 635 3.89 22.84 -8.56
C SER A 635 4.55 23.36 -9.84
N ALA A 636 5.53 22.62 -10.36
CA ALA A 636 6.33 23.05 -11.49
C ALA A 636 5.70 22.76 -12.86
N SER A 637 4.71 21.86 -12.92
CA SER A 637 4.13 21.41 -14.19
C SER A 637 2.59 21.40 -14.21
N PHE A 638 1.97 20.69 -13.27
CA PHE A 638 0.52 20.60 -13.21
C PHE A 638 0.01 20.30 -11.81
N ALA A 639 -1.30 20.48 -11.66
CA ALA A 639 -2.09 19.84 -10.64
C ALA A 639 -3.17 19.03 -11.35
N TYR A 640 -3.33 17.78 -10.93
CA TYR A 640 -4.13 16.76 -11.61
C TYR A 640 -5.51 17.23 -12.10
N ASP A 641 -5.89 16.80 -13.31
CA ASP A 641 -7.17 17.16 -13.92
C ASP A 641 -7.94 16.02 -14.62
N GLN A 642 -7.30 14.92 -15.06
CA GLN A 642 -7.96 13.77 -15.72
C GLN A 642 -7.24 12.41 -15.50
N SER A 643 -8.04 11.38 -15.18
CA SER A 643 -7.84 9.92 -15.33
C SER A 643 -7.04 9.05 -14.32
N ILE A 644 -6.01 9.54 -13.63
CA ILE A 644 -5.27 8.78 -12.59
C ILE A 644 -5.65 9.26 -11.18
N ASP A 645 -6.85 8.95 -10.70
CA ASP A 645 -7.20 9.27 -9.30
C ASP A 645 -6.01 8.83 -8.37
N PHE A 646 -5.74 9.50 -7.25
CA PHE A 646 -4.71 9.15 -6.23
C PHE A 646 -3.25 9.51 -6.53
N VAL A 647 -2.83 9.44 -7.79
CA VAL A 647 -1.44 9.71 -8.19
C VAL A 647 -1.40 10.96 -9.06
N GLY A 648 -0.67 11.99 -8.63
CA GLY A 648 -0.67 13.27 -9.33
C GLY A 648 -1.45 14.39 -8.62
N GLU A 649 -2.22 14.07 -7.58
CA GLU A 649 -3.12 15.01 -6.91
C GLU A 649 -2.48 15.63 -5.66
N SER A 650 -2.78 16.92 -5.41
CA SER A 650 -2.60 17.55 -4.12
C SER A 650 -1.12 17.85 -3.71
N THR A 651 -0.94 17.82 -2.39
CA THR A 651 0.24 17.99 -1.56
C THR A 651 0.35 16.74 -0.73
N SER A 652 1.56 16.24 -0.54
CA SER A 652 1.81 15.07 0.30
C SER A 652 1.39 15.36 1.76
N PRO A 653 0.97 14.32 2.52
CA PRO A 653 0.56 14.52 3.91
C PRO A 653 1.67 15.20 4.70
N PRO A 654 1.33 16.25 5.50
CA PRO A 654 2.33 17.04 6.17
C PRO A 654 3.08 16.22 7.23
N ALA A 655 4.34 16.57 7.47
CA ALA A 655 5.14 16.08 8.59
C ALA A 655 5.57 17.27 9.46
N ILE A 656 5.55 17.12 10.77
CA ILE A 656 5.84 18.21 11.72
C ILE A 656 7.04 17.86 12.59
N ALA A 657 7.97 18.80 12.76
CA ALA A 657 9.06 18.69 13.73
C ALA A 657 9.59 20.07 14.14
N ASP A 658 10.24 20.14 15.31
CA ASP A 658 11.09 21.26 15.70
C ASP A 658 12.56 20.97 15.33
N PHE A 659 13.19 21.93 14.66
CA PHE A 659 14.59 21.87 14.25
C PHE A 659 15.51 22.79 15.07
N GLY A 660 15.11 23.11 16.31
CA GLY A 660 15.79 23.99 17.26
C GLY A 660 15.41 25.48 17.14
N SER A 661 14.49 25.83 16.24
CA SER A 661 14.03 27.21 16.01
C SER A 661 12.50 27.32 15.95
N GLY A 662 11.83 26.41 16.65
CA GLY A 662 10.39 26.24 16.63
C GLY A 662 9.95 25.24 15.56
N PRO A 663 8.69 24.77 15.66
CA PRO A 663 8.15 23.76 14.76
C PRO A 663 8.07 24.26 13.32
N ARG A 664 8.14 23.32 12.37
CA ARG A 664 7.83 23.53 10.95
C ARG A 664 6.90 22.43 10.48
N ILE A 665 6.04 22.80 9.53
CA ILE A 665 5.15 21.91 8.81
C ILE A 665 5.77 21.71 7.41
N ILE A 666 6.06 20.47 7.05
CA ILE A 666 6.75 20.12 5.81
C ILE A 666 5.80 19.33 4.90
N THR A 667 5.69 19.73 3.63
CA THR A 667 4.88 19.05 2.60
C THR A 667 5.43 19.30 1.20
N GLY A 668 5.12 18.44 0.23
CA GLY A 668 5.48 18.62 -1.18
C GLY A 668 4.27 18.53 -2.11
N PRO A 669 3.97 19.55 -2.94
CA PRO A 669 2.99 19.44 -4.01
C PRO A 669 3.48 18.49 -5.10
N ILE A 670 2.55 17.77 -5.73
CA ILE A 670 2.88 16.87 -6.84
C ILE A 670 3.44 17.66 -8.03
N THR A 671 4.48 17.11 -8.65
CA THR A 671 5.35 17.74 -9.66
C THR A 671 6.02 19.02 -9.19
N GLY A 672 6.10 19.25 -7.88
CA GLY A 672 6.80 20.37 -7.26
C GLY A 672 7.98 19.92 -6.39
N GLY A 673 8.42 20.84 -5.52
CA GLY A 673 9.49 20.63 -4.55
C GLY A 673 8.95 20.73 -3.14
N VAL A 674 9.68 20.20 -2.17
CA VAL A 674 9.26 20.17 -0.76
C VAL A 674 9.34 21.58 -0.15
N TYR A 675 8.35 21.94 0.66
CA TYR A 675 8.23 23.22 1.36
C TYR A 675 8.35 23.03 2.87
N SER A 676 9.05 23.95 3.53
CA SER A 676 9.01 24.13 4.98
C SER A 676 8.20 25.38 5.31
N ILE A 677 7.19 25.22 6.16
CA ILE A 677 6.18 26.24 6.49
C ILE A 677 6.22 26.49 8.00
N LYS A 678 6.16 27.76 8.40
CA LYS A 678 6.08 28.16 9.81
C LYS A 678 4.66 28.04 10.36
N PRO A 679 4.47 27.97 11.69
CA PRO A 679 3.14 27.91 12.30
C PRO A 679 2.20 29.05 11.86
N ASP A 680 2.74 30.24 11.60
CA ASP A 680 1.99 31.40 11.13
C ASP A 680 1.50 31.32 9.67
N GLY A 681 1.81 30.23 8.96
CA GLY A 681 1.46 30.01 7.54
C GLY A 681 2.44 30.64 6.55
N SER A 682 3.53 31.27 7.01
CA SER A 682 4.56 31.77 6.09
C SER A 682 5.45 30.63 5.59
N VAL A 683 5.62 30.55 4.26
CA VAL A 683 6.59 29.65 3.64
C VAL A 683 8.00 30.13 3.99
N GLU A 684 8.75 29.31 4.72
CA GLU A 684 10.13 29.64 5.08
C GLU A 684 11.09 29.39 3.93
N ARG A 685 10.94 28.24 3.25
CA ARG A 685 11.80 27.83 2.14
C ARG A 685 11.20 26.70 1.32
N ARG A 686 11.72 26.56 0.10
CA ARG A 686 11.58 25.40 -0.78
C ARG A 686 12.91 24.63 -0.79
N PHE A 687 12.85 23.31 -0.70
CA PHE A 687 14.03 22.45 -0.66
C PHE A 687 14.65 22.27 -2.05
N ASP A 688 15.91 21.86 -2.08
CA ASP A 688 16.69 21.74 -3.30
C ASP A 688 16.20 20.58 -4.20
N PHE A 689 16.02 20.89 -5.49
CA PHE A 689 15.63 19.95 -6.55
C PHE A 689 16.81 19.11 -7.05
N SER A 690 18.04 19.54 -6.83
CA SER A 690 19.22 18.93 -7.43
C SER A 690 19.34 17.43 -7.15
N CYS A 691 19.94 16.70 -8.10
CA CYS A 691 20.29 15.29 -7.98
C CYS A 691 21.83 15.15 -7.99
N PRO A 692 22.51 15.42 -6.86
CA PRO A 692 23.97 15.57 -6.85
C PRO A 692 24.73 14.24 -6.70
N SER A 693 24.07 13.14 -6.35
CA SER A 693 24.75 11.86 -6.08
C SER A 693 25.17 11.14 -7.35
N SER A 694 26.10 10.19 -7.22
CA SER A 694 26.49 9.30 -8.33
C SER A 694 25.32 8.45 -8.84
N ASP A 695 24.34 8.19 -7.98
CA ASP A 695 23.15 7.42 -8.31
C ASP A 695 22.26 8.15 -9.33
N CYS A 696 22.41 9.47 -9.50
CA CYS A 696 21.70 10.24 -10.52
C CYS A 696 22.28 10.08 -11.94
N SER A 697 23.41 9.38 -12.08
CA SER A 697 24.02 9.13 -13.40
C SER A 697 23.15 8.22 -14.28
N SER A 698 23.41 8.23 -15.60
CA SER A 698 22.69 7.36 -16.53
C SER A 698 23.00 5.88 -16.27
N LEU A 699 21.97 5.04 -16.38
CA LEU A 699 22.10 3.59 -16.37
C LEU A 699 21.56 3.02 -17.69
N PRO A 700 22.42 2.91 -18.72
CA PRO A 700 22.01 2.41 -20.02
C PRO A 700 21.58 0.93 -19.95
N PRO A 701 20.70 0.48 -20.86
CA PRO A 701 20.22 1.23 -22.03
C PRO A 701 18.93 2.04 -21.80
N TYR A 702 18.21 1.83 -20.69
CA TYR A 702 16.83 2.31 -20.53
C TYR A 702 16.67 3.55 -19.64
N ARG A 703 17.69 3.93 -18.85
CA ARG A 703 17.56 5.00 -17.84
C ARG A 703 18.56 6.13 -18.12
N PRO A 704 18.12 7.25 -18.70
CA PRO A 704 18.95 8.46 -18.80
C PRO A 704 19.26 9.01 -17.41
N GLY A 705 20.35 9.79 -17.28
CA GLY A 705 20.71 10.42 -16.01
C GLY A 705 19.87 11.65 -15.70
N ASP A 706 19.74 11.98 -14.42
CA ASP A 706 18.97 13.12 -13.93
C ASP A 706 19.88 14.16 -13.28
N SER A 707 19.52 15.43 -13.45
CA SER A 707 20.12 16.53 -12.69
C SER A 707 19.14 17.16 -11.70
N HIS A 708 17.85 16.89 -11.86
CA HIS A 708 16.78 17.35 -10.97
C HIS A 708 15.82 16.22 -10.61
N THR A 709 15.16 16.37 -9.47
CA THR A 709 14.16 15.46 -8.95
C THR A 709 12.92 16.24 -8.50
N LEU A 710 11.74 15.66 -8.61
CA LEU A 710 10.47 16.25 -8.15
C LEU A 710 9.63 15.23 -7.38
N VAL A 711 8.66 15.73 -6.62
CA VAL A 711 7.68 14.89 -5.92
C VAL A 711 6.66 14.36 -6.93
N LEU A 712 6.41 13.05 -6.99
CA LEU A 712 5.36 12.47 -7.87
C LEU A 712 4.41 11.54 -7.12
N THR A 713 4.96 10.54 -6.42
CA THR A 713 4.18 9.57 -5.61
C THR A 713 4.48 9.70 -4.12
N GLY A 714 5.37 10.61 -3.74
CA GLY A 714 6.06 10.52 -2.46
C GLY A 714 5.36 11.17 -1.30
N THR A 715 5.43 10.49 -0.16
CA THR A 715 5.01 11.02 1.14
C THR A 715 6.18 11.02 2.10
N GLY A 716 6.31 12.08 2.91
CA GLY A 716 7.53 12.34 3.65
C GLY A 716 7.53 11.80 5.07
N GLY A 717 8.68 11.33 5.52
CA GLY A 717 8.98 10.99 6.91
C GLY A 717 10.14 11.85 7.46
N LEU A 718 10.37 11.75 8.76
CA LEU A 718 11.47 12.44 9.43
C LEU A 718 12.35 11.42 10.17
N GLY A 719 13.61 11.74 10.38
CA GLY A 719 14.45 10.94 11.26
C GLY A 719 15.86 11.48 11.40
N ASP A 720 16.42 11.36 12.60
CA ASP A 720 17.79 11.79 12.88
C ASP A 720 18.79 10.75 12.36
N LEU A 721 18.99 10.76 11.04
CA LEU A 721 19.86 9.83 10.32
C LEU A 721 21.29 9.84 10.88
N TYR A 722 21.81 11.00 11.28
CA TYR A 722 23.20 11.17 11.73
C TYR A 722 23.39 11.05 13.26
N GLY A 723 22.32 10.82 14.03
CA GLY A 723 22.41 10.79 15.50
C GLY A 723 22.81 12.13 16.12
N THR A 724 22.41 13.24 15.49
CA THR A 724 22.76 14.61 15.89
C THR A 724 21.73 15.29 16.79
N GLY A 725 20.58 14.65 17.02
CA GLY A 725 19.42 15.23 17.70
C GLY A 725 18.58 16.18 16.84
N THR A 726 18.79 16.21 15.52
CA THR A 726 17.96 16.98 14.58
C THR A 726 17.53 16.09 13.42
N PRO A 727 16.22 15.87 13.20
CA PRO A 727 15.78 14.99 12.13
C PRO A 727 16.05 15.59 10.75
N ALA A 728 16.43 14.74 9.81
CA ALA A 728 16.36 15.00 8.38
C ALA A 728 14.95 14.74 7.88
N PHE A 729 14.54 15.37 6.77
CA PHE A 729 13.32 15.03 6.05
C PHE A 729 13.65 14.09 4.90
N ILE A 730 12.90 13.01 4.76
CA ILE A 730 13.15 11.93 3.81
C ILE A 730 11.86 11.70 3.01
N MET A 731 11.98 11.63 1.67
CA MET A 731 10.85 11.42 0.76
C MET A 731 11.37 10.90 -0.58
N ASN A 732 10.64 9.95 -1.15
CA ASN A 732 10.90 9.47 -2.50
C ASN A 732 10.52 10.51 -3.57
N ASN A 733 11.39 10.64 -4.57
CA ASN A 733 11.25 11.56 -5.69
C ASN A 733 11.53 10.88 -7.03
N THR A 734 11.03 11.47 -8.11
CA THR A 734 11.25 11.03 -9.48
C THR A 734 12.23 11.95 -10.21
N GLY A 735 13.14 11.37 -10.99
CA GLY A 735 14.05 12.08 -11.87
C GLY A 735 13.31 12.82 -13.00
N VAL A 736 13.62 14.11 -13.19
CA VAL A 736 12.92 14.96 -14.16
C VAL A 736 13.30 14.60 -15.59
N GLU A 737 14.60 14.45 -15.88
CA GLU A 737 15.08 14.19 -17.23
C GLU A 737 14.70 12.78 -17.71
N SER A 738 14.75 11.80 -16.82
CA SER A 738 14.40 10.41 -17.09
C SER A 738 12.89 10.21 -17.27
N ILE A 739 12.02 10.82 -16.45
CA ILE A 739 10.56 10.74 -16.67
C ILE A 739 10.17 11.42 -17.98
N VAL A 740 10.75 12.59 -18.29
CA VAL A 740 10.54 13.28 -19.57
C VAL A 740 10.95 12.39 -20.74
N ALA A 741 12.12 11.78 -20.68
CA ALA A 741 12.60 10.90 -21.74
C ALA A 741 11.71 9.65 -21.91
N SER A 742 11.21 9.08 -20.80
CA SER A 742 10.33 7.90 -20.86
C SER A 742 9.02 8.21 -21.58
N LEU A 743 8.38 9.36 -21.29
CA LEU A 743 7.04 9.68 -21.76
C LEU A 743 6.99 10.37 -23.14
N GLN A 744 8.13 10.76 -23.72
CA GLN A 744 8.16 11.57 -24.95
C GLN A 744 7.77 10.81 -26.24
N VAL A 745 8.20 9.56 -26.39
CA VAL A 745 8.02 8.81 -27.64
C VAL A 745 7.41 7.44 -27.32
N PRO A 746 6.12 7.24 -27.64
CA PRO A 746 5.47 5.96 -27.41
C PRO A 746 6.21 4.79 -28.07
N GLY A 747 6.38 3.69 -27.32
CA GLY A 747 7.00 2.46 -27.82
C GLY A 747 8.53 2.49 -27.91
N VAL A 748 9.18 3.53 -27.39
CA VAL A 748 10.63 3.53 -27.13
C VAL A 748 10.86 3.08 -25.70
N ALA A 749 11.73 2.09 -25.49
CA ALA A 749 12.00 1.58 -24.15
C ALA A 749 12.82 2.60 -23.34
N GLY A 750 12.17 3.26 -22.41
CA GLY A 750 12.77 4.23 -21.50
C GLY A 750 12.04 4.21 -20.16
N LEU A 751 12.81 4.29 -19.07
CA LEU A 751 12.29 4.24 -17.70
C LEU A 751 12.66 5.51 -16.95
N PRO A 752 11.73 6.06 -16.13
CA PRO A 752 12.11 7.05 -15.14
C PRO A 752 13.08 6.44 -14.13
N GLN A 753 13.92 7.27 -13.54
CA GLN A 753 14.62 6.92 -12.31
C GLN A 753 13.81 7.40 -11.11
N VAL A 754 13.76 6.57 -10.09
CA VAL A 754 13.12 6.87 -8.81
C VAL A 754 14.21 6.83 -7.75
N TYR A 755 14.08 7.71 -6.77
CA TYR A 755 15.07 7.89 -5.74
C TYR A 755 14.43 8.08 -4.37
N GLU A 756 15.09 7.56 -3.33
CA GLU A 756 14.90 8.06 -1.98
C GLU A 756 15.78 9.29 -1.77
N LYS A 757 15.24 10.36 -1.18
CA LYS A 757 15.98 11.62 -1.04
C LYS A 757 15.83 12.20 0.35
N ALA A 758 16.95 12.63 0.92
CA ALA A 758 16.99 13.23 2.25
C ALA A 758 17.53 14.67 2.20
N TRP A 759 16.90 15.56 2.95
CA TRP A 759 17.29 16.96 3.10
C TRP A 759 17.53 17.32 4.57
N ASP A 760 18.40 18.30 4.81
CA ASP A 760 18.45 19.01 6.09
C ASP A 760 17.36 20.09 6.10
N PRO A 761 16.31 20.00 6.94
CA PRO A 761 15.21 20.95 6.92
C PRO A 761 15.59 22.37 7.35
N ARG A 762 16.74 22.54 8.04
CA ARG A 762 17.21 23.84 8.53
C ARG A 762 17.69 24.75 7.40
N ASP A 763 18.31 24.19 6.37
CA ASP A 763 18.81 24.94 5.22
C ASP A 763 18.15 24.55 3.88
N GLY A 764 17.49 23.40 3.81
CA GLY A 764 16.80 22.86 2.63
C GLY A 764 17.74 22.18 1.63
N GLN A 765 19.00 21.93 2.00
CA GLN A 765 19.99 21.28 1.14
C GLN A 765 19.85 19.76 1.17
N VAL A 766 20.20 19.11 0.05
CA VAL A 766 20.29 17.65 -0.03
C VAL A 766 21.44 17.17 0.85
N LEU A 767 21.20 16.12 1.63
CA LEU A 767 22.24 15.56 2.49
C LEU A 767 23.37 14.91 1.67
N PRO A 768 24.63 14.96 2.12
CA PRO A 768 25.73 14.25 1.47
C PRO A 768 25.45 12.75 1.33
N GLY A 769 25.72 12.16 0.16
CA GLY A 769 25.44 10.76 -0.14
C GLY A 769 24.04 10.50 -0.73
N TRP A 770 23.17 11.51 -0.73
CA TRP A 770 21.80 11.45 -1.25
C TRP A 770 21.66 12.23 -2.57
N PRO A 771 20.65 11.91 -3.41
CA PRO A 771 19.65 10.84 -3.24
C PRO A 771 20.20 9.43 -3.53
N ARG A 772 19.45 8.39 -3.17
CA ARG A 772 19.76 6.97 -3.41
C ARG A 772 18.75 6.39 -4.41
N ARG A 773 19.24 5.74 -5.46
CA ARG A 773 18.36 5.13 -6.46
C ARG A 773 17.63 3.93 -5.87
N VAL A 774 16.35 3.79 -6.19
CA VAL A 774 15.53 2.62 -5.85
C VAL A 774 14.98 1.96 -7.13
N ASP A 775 14.58 0.69 -7.02
CA ASP A 775 14.24 -0.15 -8.18
C ASP A 775 12.92 0.23 -8.87
N GLY A 776 11.96 0.71 -8.08
CA GLY A 776 10.59 1.02 -8.48
C GLY A 776 10.00 2.21 -7.70
N PHE A 777 8.72 2.51 -7.93
CA PHE A 777 7.99 3.59 -7.26
C PHE A 777 7.48 3.14 -5.88
N PRO A 778 7.79 3.89 -4.82
CA PRO A 778 7.04 3.84 -3.58
C PRO A 778 5.67 4.51 -3.81
N PHE A 779 4.61 3.73 -3.71
CA PHE A 779 3.23 4.20 -3.73
C PHE A 779 2.64 4.10 -2.33
N TYR A 780 1.99 5.17 -1.88
CA TYR A 780 1.28 5.21 -0.60
C TYR A 780 2.18 5.02 0.63
N ALA A 781 3.48 4.81 0.40
CA ALA A 781 4.51 4.66 1.39
C ALA A 781 5.07 6.03 1.81
N SER A 782 5.53 6.05 3.06
CA SER A 782 6.30 7.13 3.66
C SER A 782 7.51 6.48 4.31
N PRO A 783 8.74 6.98 4.09
CA PRO A 783 9.92 6.40 4.70
C PRO A 783 9.80 6.39 6.23
N ILE A 784 9.93 5.22 6.85
CA ILE A 784 10.13 5.11 8.30
C ILE A 784 11.63 5.24 8.59
N THR A 785 11.99 5.62 9.82
CA THR A 785 13.37 5.62 10.26
C THR A 785 13.53 4.83 11.55
N ALA A 786 14.58 4.02 11.61
CA ALA A 786 15.01 3.28 12.79
C ALA A 786 16.51 2.95 12.67
N ASP A 787 17.22 2.74 13.78
CA ASP A 787 18.52 2.08 13.71
C ASP A 787 18.28 0.61 13.41
N VAL A 788 18.45 0.20 12.15
CA VAL A 788 18.42 -1.21 11.75
C VAL A 788 19.79 -1.75 11.37
N ALA A 789 20.81 -0.90 11.48
CA ALA A 789 22.20 -1.25 11.16
C ALA A 789 22.94 -1.75 12.41
N GLY A 790 22.55 -1.30 13.61
CA GLY A 790 23.18 -1.66 14.88
C GLY A 790 24.63 -1.19 14.97
N LEU A 791 24.97 -0.11 14.26
CA LEU A 791 26.35 0.41 14.17
C LEU A 791 26.61 1.58 15.13
N GLY A 792 25.58 2.10 15.79
CA GLY A 792 25.68 3.29 16.64
C GLY A 792 26.06 4.57 15.85
N LEU A 793 25.75 4.59 14.54
CA LEU A 793 26.06 5.68 13.61
C LEU A 793 24.81 6.49 13.21
N GLY A 794 23.69 6.28 13.90
CA GLY A 794 22.40 6.90 13.62
C GLY A 794 21.40 5.93 12.99
N ARG A 795 20.46 6.45 12.20
CA ARG A 795 19.28 5.71 11.70
C ARG A 795 19.38 5.43 10.21
N SER A 796 18.62 4.44 9.76
CA SER A 796 18.38 4.17 8.35
C SER A 796 16.97 4.62 7.96
N ALA A 797 16.82 5.18 6.76
CA ALA A 797 15.53 5.38 6.12
C ALA A 797 15.09 4.09 5.43
N ILE A 798 13.92 3.59 5.78
CA ILE A 798 13.40 2.29 5.35
C ILE A 798 12.13 2.52 4.54
N GLU A 799 12.11 2.02 3.30
CA GLU A 799 10.93 2.13 2.44
C GLU A 799 10.86 0.97 1.42
N GLY A 800 9.63 0.50 1.16
CA GLY A 800 9.31 -0.50 0.13
C GLY A 800 8.84 0.13 -1.19
N ASN A 801 8.77 -0.65 -2.25
CA ASN A 801 8.35 -0.17 -3.58
C ASN A 801 7.52 -1.19 -4.37
N ASP A 802 7.06 -0.80 -5.55
CA ASP A 802 6.28 -1.63 -6.48
C ASP A 802 7.07 -2.74 -7.20
N THR A 803 8.34 -2.94 -6.85
CA THR A 803 9.24 -3.96 -7.42
C THR A 803 9.79 -4.95 -6.39
N TYR A 804 9.05 -5.15 -5.29
CA TYR A 804 9.27 -6.18 -4.27
C TYR A 804 10.40 -5.91 -3.26
N PHE A 805 11.18 -4.84 -3.47
CA PHE A 805 12.32 -4.51 -2.62
C PHE A 805 11.94 -3.56 -1.49
N ILE A 806 12.58 -3.78 -0.35
CA ILE A 806 12.58 -2.83 0.76
C ILE A 806 14.04 -2.47 1.05
N HIS A 807 14.35 -1.18 0.94
CA HIS A 807 15.67 -0.64 1.24
C HIS A 807 15.72 -0.07 2.65
N ALA A 808 16.91 -0.02 3.22
CA ALA A 808 17.24 0.66 4.46
C ALA A 808 18.55 1.44 4.27
N PHE A 809 18.47 2.70 3.85
CA PHE A 809 19.64 3.54 3.60
C PHE A 809 20.08 4.28 4.86
N GLN A 810 21.32 4.06 5.28
CA GLN A 810 21.97 4.78 6.38
C GLN A 810 22.26 6.23 5.99
N ALA A 811 22.62 7.07 6.96
CA ALA A 811 22.98 8.48 6.75
C ALA A 811 24.01 8.70 5.62
N SER A 812 24.99 7.79 5.50
CA SER A 812 26.03 7.84 4.47
C SER A 812 25.54 7.47 3.06
N GLY A 813 24.28 7.05 2.91
CA GLY A 813 23.72 6.48 1.69
C GLY A 813 24.03 4.99 1.47
N LEU A 814 24.69 4.32 2.42
CA LEU A 814 24.95 2.88 2.31
C LEU A 814 23.74 2.09 2.78
N GLU A 815 23.46 0.98 2.10
CA GLU A 815 22.45 0.00 2.53
C GLU A 815 22.82 -0.58 3.91
N ALA A 816 21.84 -0.75 4.80
CA ALA A 816 22.04 -1.37 6.10
C ALA A 816 22.40 -2.87 5.95
N PRO A 817 23.21 -3.44 6.87
CA PRO A 817 23.48 -4.88 6.86
C PRO A 817 22.18 -5.71 6.89
N GLY A 818 22.10 -6.70 6.00
CA GLY A 818 20.90 -7.56 5.88
C GLY A 818 19.81 -7.00 4.96
N PHE A 819 19.99 -5.80 4.41
CA PHE A 819 19.14 -5.19 3.39
C PHE A 819 19.81 -5.23 1.99
N PRO A 820 19.03 -5.11 0.89
CA PRO A 820 17.57 -4.96 0.87
C PRO A 820 16.83 -6.24 1.28
N LYS A 821 15.61 -6.09 1.82
CA LYS A 821 14.66 -7.20 1.99
C LYS A 821 13.86 -7.39 0.69
N TYR A 822 13.34 -8.59 0.49
CA TYR A 822 12.63 -8.99 -0.73
C TYR A 822 11.40 -9.84 -0.39
N THR A 823 10.25 -9.47 -0.94
CA THR A 823 8.96 -10.15 -0.72
C THR A 823 8.45 -10.91 -1.94
N GLY A 824 8.95 -10.61 -3.14
CA GLY A 824 8.36 -11.05 -4.42
C GLY A 824 6.96 -10.50 -4.69
N GLN A 825 6.57 -9.44 -3.97
CA GLN A 825 5.21 -8.93 -3.86
C GLN A 825 5.20 -7.43 -3.61
N TRP A 826 4.19 -6.70 -4.06
CA TRP A 826 4.12 -5.26 -3.92
C TRP A 826 3.83 -4.84 -2.47
N GLN A 827 4.69 -3.99 -1.92
CA GLN A 827 4.48 -3.33 -0.64
C GLN A 827 3.73 -2.00 -0.78
N ALA A 828 2.63 -1.87 -0.06
CA ALA A 828 2.00 -0.60 0.26
C ALA A 828 2.35 -0.24 1.72
N PHE A 829 2.65 1.04 1.98
CA PHE A 829 3.12 1.55 3.29
C PHE A 829 4.51 0.99 3.70
N ALA A 830 5.29 1.75 4.47
CA ALA A 830 6.68 1.36 4.80
C ALA A 830 6.82 0.38 5.98
N GLY A 831 5.71 -0.06 6.59
CA GLY A 831 5.70 -1.02 7.70
C GLY A 831 6.01 -0.39 9.08
N VAL A 832 6.51 -1.22 10.00
CA VAL A 832 6.81 -0.84 11.39
C VAL A 832 8.03 -1.57 11.96
N VAL A 833 8.82 -0.87 12.79
CA VAL A 833 9.93 -1.46 13.59
C VAL A 833 9.57 -1.43 15.07
N ALA A 834 9.76 -2.54 15.78
CA ALA A 834 9.55 -2.66 17.22
C ALA A 834 10.41 -3.76 17.86
N ASP A 835 10.40 -3.88 19.19
CA ASP A 835 10.92 -5.02 19.96
C ASP A 835 9.75 -5.83 20.56
N PRO A 836 9.21 -6.83 19.84
CA PRO A 836 7.95 -7.45 20.22
C PRO A 836 8.00 -8.24 21.53
N LEU A 837 9.20 -8.63 21.99
CA LEU A 837 9.38 -9.39 23.23
C LEU A 837 9.99 -8.55 24.35
N MET A 838 10.19 -7.25 24.13
CA MET A 838 10.84 -6.32 25.06
C MET A 838 12.18 -6.86 25.60
N ASN A 839 12.98 -7.50 24.73
CA ASN A 839 14.20 -8.21 25.11
C ASN A 839 15.48 -7.72 24.41
N GLY A 840 15.39 -6.63 23.66
CA GLY A 840 16.50 -6.05 22.91
C GLY A 840 16.59 -6.50 21.44
N GLN A 841 15.68 -7.36 20.95
CA GLN A 841 15.70 -7.84 19.57
C GLN A 841 14.64 -7.11 18.74
N LEU A 842 15.08 -6.18 17.90
CA LEU A 842 14.18 -5.52 16.94
C LEU A 842 13.68 -6.49 15.87
N VAL A 843 12.46 -6.21 15.42
CA VAL A 843 11.77 -6.85 14.31
C VAL A 843 11.20 -5.75 13.39
N TYR A 844 11.33 -5.95 12.09
CA TYR A 844 10.67 -5.16 11.07
C TYR A 844 9.50 -5.94 10.47
N ALA A 845 8.31 -5.34 10.41
CA ALA A 845 7.09 -5.95 9.91
C ALA A 845 6.44 -5.12 8.80
N ILE A 846 5.95 -5.78 7.75
CA ILE A 846 5.29 -5.13 6.61
C ILE A 846 4.29 -6.07 5.91
N PRO A 847 3.08 -5.59 5.57
CA PRO A 847 2.16 -6.31 4.69
C PRO A 847 2.44 -6.07 3.20
N THR A 848 1.88 -6.92 2.35
CA THR A 848 1.86 -6.79 0.90
C THR A 848 0.43 -6.72 0.37
N ARG A 849 0.25 -6.18 -0.84
CA ARG A 849 -1.08 -6.11 -1.47
C ARG A 849 -1.63 -7.49 -1.86
N GLU A 850 -0.76 -8.47 -2.06
CA GLU A 850 -1.10 -9.85 -2.38
C GLU A 850 -1.59 -10.65 -1.17
N GLY A 851 -1.52 -10.04 0.02
CA GLY A 851 -2.10 -10.55 1.25
C GLY A 851 -1.17 -11.41 2.08
N PHE A 852 0.10 -11.03 2.14
CA PHE A 852 1.09 -11.62 3.02
C PHE A 852 1.67 -10.56 3.95
N VAL A 853 1.89 -10.95 5.20
CA VAL A 853 2.61 -10.15 6.18
C VAL A 853 3.96 -10.79 6.41
N PHE A 854 5.02 -10.01 6.30
CA PHE A 854 6.39 -10.42 6.54
C PHE A 854 6.90 -9.82 7.84
N THR A 855 7.73 -10.59 8.56
CA THR A 855 8.46 -10.09 9.73
C THR A 855 9.90 -10.61 9.72
N TRP A 856 10.87 -9.72 9.91
CA TRP A 856 12.30 -10.07 9.96
C TRP A 856 12.95 -9.57 11.24
N LYS A 857 13.90 -10.34 11.77
CA LYS A 857 14.83 -9.82 12.77
C LYS A 857 15.72 -8.76 12.11
N VAL A 858 15.92 -7.65 12.80
CA VAL A 858 16.84 -6.59 12.39
C VAL A 858 17.75 -6.23 13.57
N ALA A 859 18.96 -5.73 13.29
CA ALA A 859 19.83 -5.18 14.33
C ALA A 859 19.28 -3.83 14.80
N GLY A 860 19.86 -3.22 15.84
CA GLY A 860 19.52 -1.85 16.19
C GLY A 860 19.36 -1.52 17.67
N ASP A 861 18.79 -0.34 17.91
CA ASP A 861 18.42 0.18 19.23
C ASP A 861 16.89 0.16 19.42
N THR A 862 16.45 -0.29 20.59
CA THR A 862 15.05 -0.35 20.99
C THR A 862 14.47 1.00 21.43
N ALA A 863 15.32 1.98 21.71
CA ALA A 863 14.89 3.37 21.90
C ALA A 863 14.47 3.94 20.54
N LEU A 864 13.16 4.02 20.30
CA LEU A 864 12.62 4.49 19.04
C LEU A 864 11.99 5.88 19.12
N ASN A 865 11.69 6.44 20.30
CA ASN A 865 10.99 7.73 20.44
C ASN A 865 11.69 8.93 19.78
N ASP A 866 12.99 8.82 19.50
CA ASP A 866 13.77 9.78 18.72
C ASP A 866 13.95 9.31 17.25
N SER A 867 12.97 8.58 16.73
CA SER A 867 12.92 7.98 15.40
C SER A 867 11.50 8.10 14.82
N TRP A 868 11.27 7.57 13.62
CA TRP A 868 9.95 7.54 12.97
C TRP A 868 9.64 6.10 12.58
N TRP A 869 9.46 5.23 13.56
CA TRP A 869 9.49 3.77 13.40
C TRP A 869 8.21 3.19 12.78
N HIS A 870 7.15 3.99 12.68
CA HIS A 870 5.84 3.63 12.16
C HIS A 870 5.42 4.60 11.07
N TYR A 871 4.54 4.16 10.16
CA TYR A 871 3.91 5.05 9.19
C TYR A 871 3.23 6.21 9.93
N ARG A 872 3.45 7.46 9.49
CA ARG A 872 2.98 8.66 10.23
C ARG A 872 3.50 8.77 11.68
N HIS A 873 4.74 8.33 11.89
CA HIS A 873 5.57 8.47 13.10
C HIS A 873 5.32 7.44 14.19
N ASP A 874 4.09 7.36 14.71
CA ASP A 874 3.74 6.65 15.95
C ASP A 874 2.42 5.87 15.82
N GLU A 875 2.06 5.15 16.88
CA GLU A 875 0.83 4.35 16.99
C GLU A 875 -0.46 5.20 16.96
N HIS A 876 -0.37 6.53 17.15
CA HIS A 876 -1.47 7.49 17.03
C HIS A 876 -1.60 8.08 15.62
N ASN A 877 -0.67 7.76 14.70
CA ASN A 877 -0.54 8.34 13.37
C ASN A 877 -0.43 9.87 13.35
N THR A 878 0.19 10.49 14.36
CA THR A 878 0.16 11.96 14.52
C THR A 878 0.80 12.74 13.37
N GLY A 879 1.74 12.12 12.64
CA GLY A 879 2.56 12.81 11.65
C GLY A 879 3.51 13.86 12.25
N THR A 880 3.80 13.76 13.56
CA THR A 880 4.61 14.73 14.30
C THR A 880 5.78 14.03 14.99
N TYR A 881 7.01 14.38 14.60
CA TYR A 881 8.23 13.81 15.16
C TYR A 881 8.40 14.15 16.65
N GLY A 882 8.77 13.15 17.45
CA GLY A 882 9.06 13.29 18.87
C GLY A 882 7.81 13.31 19.77
N VAL A 883 6.63 13.00 19.24
CA VAL A 883 5.45 12.70 20.06
C VAL A 883 5.65 11.35 20.73
N ASP A 884 5.51 11.34 22.05
CA ASP A 884 5.52 10.11 22.84
C ASP A 884 4.09 9.60 23.05
N GLY A 885 3.72 8.58 22.27
CA GLY A 885 2.45 7.85 22.41
C GLY A 885 2.58 6.52 23.16
N ARG A 886 3.76 6.15 23.66
CA ARG A 886 4.01 4.82 24.20
C ARG A 886 3.99 4.83 25.71
N ARG A 887 3.05 4.07 26.27
CA ARG A 887 2.95 3.90 27.72
C ARG A 887 4.13 3.13 28.33
N PRO A 888 4.40 3.34 29.63
CA PRO A 888 5.25 2.44 30.41
C PRO A 888 4.71 1.00 30.41
N ALA A 889 5.61 0.02 30.53
CA ALA A 889 5.19 -1.36 30.71
C ALA A 889 4.47 -1.55 32.05
N SER A 890 3.59 -2.55 32.11
CA SER A 890 2.94 -2.96 33.35
C SER A 890 3.96 -3.54 34.34
N ILE A 891 3.66 -3.51 35.62
CA ILE A 891 4.45 -4.23 36.63
C ILE A 891 3.88 -5.65 36.77
N LEU A 892 4.69 -6.67 36.47
CA LEU A 892 4.26 -8.08 36.51
C LEU A 892 4.61 -8.80 37.82
N ASP A 893 5.50 -8.24 38.65
CA ASP A 893 6.08 -8.90 39.83
C ASP A 893 5.81 -8.18 41.17
N LEU A 894 4.78 -7.33 41.21
CA LEU A 894 4.35 -6.64 42.43
C LEU A 894 4.01 -7.66 43.51
N ARG A 895 4.65 -7.52 44.67
CA ARG A 895 4.47 -8.45 45.79
C ARG A 895 4.60 -7.75 47.13
N VAL A 896 3.93 -8.28 48.14
CA VAL A 896 4.16 -7.89 49.54
C VAL A 896 5.36 -8.65 50.09
N VAL A 897 6.31 -7.93 50.68
CA VAL A 897 7.49 -8.46 51.37
C VAL A 897 7.30 -8.29 52.88
N GLY A 898 7.60 -9.34 53.65
CA GLY A 898 7.39 -9.37 55.10
C GLY A 898 8.31 -8.44 55.90
N GLY A 899 7.77 -7.86 56.98
CA GLY A 899 8.49 -6.96 57.89
C GLY A 899 7.59 -6.44 59.03
N PRO A 900 8.11 -5.60 59.95
CA PRO A 900 7.32 -4.98 61.02
C PRO A 900 6.25 -4.00 60.49
N GLN A 901 6.47 -3.47 59.29
CA GLN A 901 5.48 -2.81 58.45
C GLN A 901 5.49 -3.50 57.08
N PRO A 902 4.32 -3.76 56.47
CA PRO A 902 4.25 -4.36 55.14
C PRO A 902 4.97 -3.48 54.11
N GLN A 903 5.73 -4.11 53.21
CA GLN A 903 6.41 -3.43 52.12
C GLN A 903 5.95 -4.01 50.78
N LEU A 904 5.76 -3.15 49.79
CA LEU A 904 5.61 -3.57 48.39
C LEU A 904 6.98 -3.63 47.74
N ALA A 905 7.22 -4.63 46.90
CA ALA A 905 8.41 -4.72 46.06
C ALA A 905 8.01 -5.08 44.62
N TRP A 906 8.71 -4.52 43.65
CA TRP A 906 8.49 -4.72 42.22
C TRP A 906 9.74 -4.37 41.40
N THR A 907 9.70 -4.68 40.11
CA THR A 907 10.67 -4.26 39.11
C THR A 907 10.18 -2.99 38.42
N ALA A 908 11.01 -1.95 38.39
CA ALA A 908 10.68 -0.68 37.75
C ALA A 908 10.51 -0.84 36.23
N PRO A 909 9.41 -0.35 35.63
CA PRO A 909 9.27 -0.25 34.18
C PRO A 909 10.03 0.95 33.61
N GLY A 910 10.04 1.07 32.27
CA GLY A 910 10.58 2.22 31.56
C GLY A 910 9.60 3.37 31.42
N ASP A 911 10.03 4.40 30.69
CA ASP A 911 9.19 5.48 30.15
C ASP A 911 8.36 4.88 28.99
N ASP A 912 9.06 4.38 27.96
CA ASP A 912 8.49 3.66 26.83
C ASP A 912 8.61 2.15 27.04
N TYR A 913 7.53 1.49 27.43
CA TYR A 913 7.56 0.08 27.77
C TYR A 913 8.64 -0.23 28.83
N MET A 914 9.77 -0.84 28.41
CA MET A 914 10.92 -1.20 29.25
C MET A 914 12.17 -0.35 28.96
N VAL A 915 12.05 0.76 28.22
CA VAL A 915 13.15 1.67 27.85
C VAL A 915 13.02 2.98 28.63
N GLY A 916 14.14 3.54 29.10
CA GLY A 916 14.15 4.82 29.81
C GLY A 916 13.79 4.70 31.31
N THR A 917 13.15 5.73 31.86
CA THR A 917 12.74 5.81 33.27
C THR A 917 11.42 6.53 33.35
N ALA A 918 10.41 5.87 33.90
CA ALA A 918 9.09 6.48 34.11
C ALA A 918 9.15 7.71 35.05
N ASP A 919 8.12 8.55 35.00
CA ASP A 919 8.01 9.74 35.84
C ASP A 919 7.53 9.40 37.26
N ARG A 920 6.47 8.60 37.41
CA ARG A 920 5.87 8.31 38.72
C ARG A 920 5.03 7.04 38.78
N TYR A 921 4.74 6.62 40.03
CA TYR A 921 3.79 5.55 40.35
C TYR A 921 2.52 6.09 40.98
N ASP A 922 1.35 5.61 40.55
CA ASP A 922 0.09 5.67 41.31
C ASP A 922 -0.12 4.32 42.01
N VAL A 923 0.15 4.29 43.31
CA VAL A 923 0.01 3.09 44.15
C VAL A 923 -1.34 3.15 44.85
N ARG A 924 -2.17 2.12 44.69
CA ARG A 924 -3.51 2.09 45.29
C ARG A 924 -3.75 0.82 46.08
N TRP A 925 -4.66 0.92 47.06
CA TRP A 925 -5.10 -0.20 47.88
C TRP A 925 -6.62 -0.27 48.03
N SER A 926 -7.12 -1.49 48.31
CA SER A 926 -8.53 -1.76 48.56
C SER A 926 -8.73 -2.97 49.46
N ASN A 927 -9.89 -3.06 50.12
CA ASN A 927 -10.33 -4.26 50.83
C ASN A 927 -11.11 -5.24 49.93
N GLN A 928 -11.16 -4.97 48.63
CA GLN A 928 -11.70 -5.83 47.58
C GLN A 928 -10.65 -5.97 46.47
N PRO A 929 -10.65 -7.07 45.70
CA PRO A 929 -9.74 -7.22 44.56
C PRO A 929 -9.77 -6.00 43.63
N ILE A 930 -8.60 -5.47 43.29
CA ILE A 930 -8.48 -4.34 42.37
C ILE A 930 -8.45 -4.89 40.94
N THR A 931 -9.39 -4.46 40.12
CA THR A 931 -9.39 -4.60 38.66
C THR A 931 -9.04 -3.28 37.98
N SER A 932 -8.73 -3.31 36.69
CA SER A 932 -8.50 -2.11 35.88
C SER A 932 -9.65 -1.09 36.03
N SER A 933 -10.91 -1.54 35.91
CA SER A 933 -12.11 -0.70 36.08
C SER A 933 -12.33 -0.15 37.48
N SER A 934 -11.81 -0.80 38.52
CA SER A 934 -11.97 -0.37 39.92
C SER A 934 -10.80 0.43 40.46
N PHE A 935 -9.65 0.44 39.76
CA PHE A 935 -8.41 1.08 40.21
C PHE A 935 -8.62 2.54 40.61
N TRP A 936 -9.32 3.31 39.77
CA TRP A 936 -9.59 4.73 40.01
C TRP A 936 -10.50 4.99 41.22
N SER A 937 -11.26 4.00 41.65
CA SER A 937 -12.08 4.04 42.89
C SER A 937 -11.35 3.53 44.14
N ALA A 938 -10.21 2.86 43.96
CA ALA A 938 -9.37 2.38 45.06
C ALA A 938 -8.65 3.55 45.75
N THR A 939 -8.24 3.35 47.00
CA THR A 939 -7.63 4.41 47.81
C THR A 939 -6.16 4.59 47.43
N SER A 940 -5.77 5.79 47.01
CA SER A 940 -4.38 6.11 46.68
C SER A 940 -3.49 6.16 47.93
N LEU A 941 -2.26 5.66 47.82
CA LEU A 941 -1.22 5.70 48.83
C LEU A 941 -0.18 6.76 48.47
N ALA A 942 0.05 7.70 49.39
CA ALA A 942 1.14 8.65 49.27
C ALA A 942 2.50 8.01 49.61
N GLY A 943 3.58 8.61 49.10
CA GLY A 943 4.95 8.20 49.42
C GLY A 943 5.53 7.11 48.53
N ALA A 944 4.99 6.93 47.33
CA ALA A 944 5.65 6.14 46.30
C ALA A 944 7.06 6.72 46.02
N PRO A 945 8.09 5.88 45.88
CA PRO A 945 9.42 6.34 45.50
C PRO A 945 9.39 6.91 44.08
N ALA A 946 10.35 7.77 43.74
CA ALA A 946 10.60 8.10 42.34
C ALA A 946 10.98 6.82 41.58
N PRO A 947 10.47 6.60 40.35
CA PRO A 947 10.90 5.47 39.55
C PRO A 947 12.42 5.47 39.32
N GLU A 948 13.00 4.28 39.34
CA GLU A 948 14.39 4.03 38.96
C GLU A 948 14.46 3.54 37.51
N PRO A 949 15.66 3.52 36.87
CA PRO A 949 15.80 2.99 35.52
C PRO A 949 15.18 1.59 35.36
N ALA A 950 14.58 1.35 34.19
CA ALA A 950 13.88 0.11 33.88
C ALA A 950 14.70 -1.14 34.26
N GLY A 951 14.05 -2.12 34.89
CA GLY A 951 14.68 -3.35 35.40
C GLY A 951 15.24 -3.25 36.83
N SER A 952 15.28 -2.06 37.45
CA SER A 952 15.72 -1.89 38.83
C SER A 952 14.70 -2.45 39.84
N GLN A 953 15.17 -3.08 40.92
CA GLN A 953 14.28 -3.53 42.00
C GLN A 953 13.92 -2.36 42.91
N GLN A 954 12.63 -2.07 43.05
CA GLN A 954 12.13 -0.99 43.90
C GLN A 954 11.20 -1.51 45.00
N SER A 955 11.04 -0.70 46.04
CA SER A 955 10.15 -1.01 47.16
C SER A 955 9.55 0.23 47.82
N MET A 956 8.40 0.06 48.45
CA MET A 956 7.69 1.10 49.21
C MET A 956 7.17 0.53 50.52
N VAL A 957 7.34 1.27 51.62
CA VAL A 957 6.72 0.94 52.90
C VAL A 957 5.25 1.34 52.88
N VAL A 958 4.37 0.43 53.26
CA VAL A 958 2.92 0.66 53.29
C VAL A 958 2.50 1.16 54.67
N GLY A 959 1.88 2.33 54.70
CA GLY A 959 1.25 2.92 55.88
C GLY A 959 -0.23 3.24 55.64
N GLY A 960 -1.03 3.31 56.71
CA GLY A 960 -2.41 3.81 56.64
C GLY A 960 -3.45 2.86 56.04
N VAL A 961 -3.11 1.60 55.80
CA VAL A 961 -4.05 0.56 55.34
C VAL A 961 -4.75 -0.13 56.51
N SER A 962 -5.98 -0.60 56.31
CA SER A 962 -6.74 -1.32 57.34
C SER A 962 -7.67 -2.36 56.72
N GLY A 963 -7.73 -3.54 57.33
CA GLY A 963 -8.52 -4.67 56.83
C GLY A 963 -7.85 -6.00 57.16
N SER A 964 -8.60 -7.10 57.10
CA SER A 964 -8.04 -8.46 57.21
C SER A 964 -7.44 -8.98 55.90
N THR A 965 -7.76 -8.31 54.79
CA THR A 965 -7.37 -8.67 53.42
C THR A 965 -7.25 -7.37 52.66
N VAL A 966 -6.05 -7.05 52.19
CA VAL A 966 -5.73 -5.78 51.54
C VAL A 966 -5.10 -6.09 50.19
N TYR A 967 -5.66 -5.54 49.14
CA TYR A 967 -5.16 -5.68 47.77
C TYR A 967 -4.41 -4.42 47.38
N PHE A 968 -3.28 -4.57 46.69
CA PHE A 968 -2.47 -3.49 46.16
C PHE A 968 -2.31 -3.63 44.65
N ALA A 969 -2.33 -2.50 43.94
CA ALA A 969 -2.00 -2.42 42.53
C ALA A 969 -1.29 -1.10 42.24
N ILE A 970 -0.51 -1.09 41.16
CA ILE A 970 0.25 0.07 40.71
C ILE A 970 -0.08 0.31 39.23
N ARG A 971 -0.22 1.58 38.87
CA ARG A 971 -0.03 2.05 37.49
C ARG A 971 1.16 3.00 37.46
N THR A 972 1.91 2.94 36.37
CA THR A 972 3.07 3.79 36.12
C THR A 972 2.69 4.84 35.10
N LEU A 973 3.20 6.06 35.27
CA LEU A 973 3.00 7.16 34.34
C LEU A 973 4.37 7.68 33.88
N ASP A 974 4.48 7.97 32.58
CA ASP A 974 5.64 8.62 31.98
C ASP A 974 5.55 10.15 32.07
N VAL A 975 6.52 10.82 31.46
CA VAL A 975 6.59 12.29 31.37
C VAL A 975 5.55 12.89 30.43
N ALA A 976 5.11 12.16 29.41
CA ALA A 976 4.07 12.57 28.46
C ALA A 976 2.65 12.44 29.04
N GLY A 977 2.50 11.69 30.13
CA GLY A 977 1.24 11.41 30.79
C GLY A 977 0.59 10.10 30.36
N ASN A 978 1.24 9.24 29.56
CA ASN A 978 0.68 7.94 29.22
C ASN A 978 0.70 7.02 30.44
N ILE A 979 -0.28 6.11 30.49
CA ILE A 979 -0.56 5.28 31.67
C ILE A 979 -0.32 3.81 31.33
N SER A 980 0.53 3.13 32.11
CA SER A 980 0.76 1.69 31.99
C SER A 980 -0.52 0.89 32.17
N ALA A 981 -0.57 -0.34 31.65
CA ALA A 981 -1.59 -1.30 32.09
C ALA A 981 -1.50 -1.55 33.61
N LEU A 982 -2.58 -2.07 34.21
CA LEU A 982 -2.60 -2.40 35.63
C LEU A 982 -1.51 -3.43 35.96
N SER A 983 -0.80 -3.22 37.06
CA SER A 983 0.08 -4.27 37.60
C SER A 983 -0.69 -5.56 37.93
N ASN A 984 0.04 -6.65 38.17
CA ASN A 984 -0.53 -7.75 38.93
C ASN A 984 -0.99 -7.25 40.32
N VAL A 985 -1.98 -7.92 40.91
CA VAL A 985 -2.55 -7.52 42.21
C VAL A 985 -1.83 -8.26 43.33
N ALA A 986 -1.20 -7.53 44.25
CA ALA A 986 -0.56 -8.09 45.44
C ALA A 986 -1.54 -8.15 46.62
N LEU A 987 -1.36 -9.16 47.49
CA LEU A 987 -2.21 -9.46 48.65
C LEU A 987 -1.39 -9.47 49.95
#